data_AF-A0A8T5S8Y7-F1
#
_entry.id   AF-A0A8T5S8Y7-F1
#
_cell.length_a   1.000
_cell.length_b   1.000
_cell.length_c   1.000
_cell.angle_alpha   90.00
_cell.angle_beta   90.00
_cell.angle_gamma   90.00
#
_symmetry.space_group_name_H-M   'P 1'
#
loop_
_entity.id
_entity.type
_entity.pdbx_description
1 polymer ?
#
loop_
_entity_poly.entity_id
_entity_poly.type
_entity_poly.pdbx_seq_one_letter_code
_entity_poly.pdbx_strand_id
1 'polypeptide(L)'
;MDEITMISGIKRKTTAIESTFRFFQTVDLIISHFKREADKIKIFELTSKDTTFKDLLIATATIHIYHNLGVKVQNTIDSNKFTFDSTKNLEVSEKAILTEELGSLLKNSFLLEASLLKKEIDLENKFISFLIEVRKEDLQEIQRDKMIKEIETQIEQELQEIIRNYPSFYFYDLIGDLIGLNNEIKLDILEESSAFKEVSVDIEKKLKLEEKEDKFIELATLDRMINKIRNDFEFKSYKELQVEAMPVRMIKRRVVDFNFECFPISIPGLSTFEKANNIKKEIIDKIEEALYQKINYEQFENELLLYLKSELIKKLKENPNDFIYYLQCLNESSFDEIIYNLNKYGVNNILHLSNLDYEVSEEVKRNMIRYNIKKVDITALNDLKSNQGYSKKKQIIDKVFLNELKLKNYSHILFILDFEDILNKIVKDIFFYILSKFLRQLSRIIELYSKVSNDRSLLLLALKKIDGTMDSEEWVRIKLEELIIKRLNKRQEELVIVLNASNQPFLVNGFILARLTENSLKDGIFQLKNNDSMVYENIASLTLKSDLISPISYCIGYDIVKRLEKIEHDRKEDVTQKIEAKEKEKQVQAKKIREKQELSTLNWIERRITSSLMRINSPGINPNQLYWQEKDSKTATENIKLHSELKGDSIDLICQFFNFAVEKIKSFDPKINLPTVENIRREVSEISANVLSKRVNDPKSLKDKPDLLDGERYEISSNIAKKIGKLLDKALYSKFKKK
;
A
#
# COMPACT_ATOMS: atom_id res chain seq x y z
N MET A 1 31.99 39.79 4.09
CA MET A 1 33.02 38.86 3.60
C MET A 1 32.97 37.66 4.52
N ASP A 2 32.40 36.57 4.01
CA ASP A 2 32.68 35.17 4.34
C ASP A 2 31.78 34.34 3.42
N GLU A 3 32.26 34.20 2.18
CA GLU A 3 31.70 33.24 1.22
C GLU A 3 32.02 31.84 1.72
N ILE A 4 31.01 31.18 2.26
CA ILE A 4 31.03 29.72 2.40
C ILE A 4 30.93 29.17 0.99
N THR A 5 32.08 28.79 0.45
CA THR A 5 32.24 28.01 -0.77
C THR A 5 31.43 26.73 -0.66
N MET A 6 30.21 26.76 -1.22
CA MET A 6 29.46 25.54 -1.52
C MET A 6 30.28 24.75 -2.54
N ILE A 7 30.89 23.66 -2.07
CA ILE A 7 31.51 22.67 -2.93
C ILE A 7 30.39 22.11 -3.83
N SER A 8 30.40 22.53 -5.10
CA SER A 8 29.54 21.96 -6.14
C SER A 8 29.94 20.51 -6.35
N GLY A 9 29.21 19.59 -5.73
CA GLY A 9 29.35 18.16 -5.97
C GLY A 9 29.20 17.85 -7.46
N ILE A 10 30.16 17.09 -7.98
CA ILE A 10 30.21 16.57 -9.35
C ILE A 10 28.84 15.98 -9.75
N LYS A 11 28.32 16.41 -10.92
CA LYS A 11 27.06 16.00 -11.58
C LYS A 11 26.66 14.53 -11.30
N ARG A 12 25.82 14.34 -10.28
CA ARG A 12 24.96 13.14 -10.06
C ARG A 12 23.46 13.49 -10.07
N LYS A 13 23.11 14.73 -10.42
CA LYS A 13 21.72 15.21 -10.44
C LYS A 13 20.89 14.53 -11.53
N THR A 14 21.39 14.41 -12.75
CA THR A 14 20.61 13.91 -13.90
C THR A 14 20.16 12.45 -13.72
N THR A 15 21.05 11.54 -13.33
CA THR A 15 20.69 10.12 -13.12
C THR A 15 19.74 9.93 -11.93
N ALA A 16 19.88 10.75 -10.88
CA ALA A 16 18.96 10.73 -9.74
C ALA A 16 17.58 11.27 -10.12
N ILE A 17 17.50 12.38 -10.86
CA ILE A 17 16.25 12.94 -11.40
C ILE A 17 15.58 11.93 -12.35
N GLU A 18 16.32 11.28 -13.25
CA GLU A 18 15.80 10.24 -14.16
C GLU A 18 15.27 9.01 -13.42
N SER A 19 15.96 8.55 -12.37
CA SER A 19 15.44 7.47 -11.53
C SER A 19 14.20 7.93 -10.77
N THR A 20 14.18 9.17 -10.28
CA THR A 20 13.04 9.73 -9.54
C THR A 20 11.82 9.91 -10.46
N PHE A 21 12.04 10.36 -11.70
CA PHE A 21 11.02 10.50 -12.75
C PHE A 21 10.29 9.18 -13.00
N ARG A 22 11.01 8.03 -13.00
CA ARG A 22 10.42 6.70 -13.25
C ARG A 22 9.86 5.98 -12.01
N PHE A 23 10.31 6.34 -10.80
CA PHE A 23 9.97 5.62 -9.57
C PHE A 23 8.81 6.24 -8.78
N PHE A 24 8.50 7.52 -8.99
CA PHE A 24 7.47 8.24 -8.23
C PHE A 24 6.22 8.61 -9.04
N GLN A 25 6.18 8.32 -10.35
CA GLN A 25 4.98 8.55 -11.15
C GLN A 25 3.95 7.43 -10.91
N THR A 26 2.78 7.80 -10.38
CA THR A 26 1.65 6.87 -10.19
C THR A 26 1.30 6.14 -11.50
N VAL A 27 1.40 6.83 -12.64
CA VAL A 27 1.20 6.26 -13.98
C VAL A 27 2.15 5.09 -14.26
N ASP A 28 3.45 5.26 -13.97
CA ASP A 28 4.46 4.22 -14.18
C ASP A 28 4.24 3.02 -13.25
N LEU A 29 3.75 3.25 -12.03
CA LEU A 29 3.38 2.19 -11.10
C LEU A 29 2.20 1.35 -11.64
N ILE A 30 1.18 2.00 -12.21
CA ILE A 30 0.06 1.30 -12.87
C ILE A 30 0.56 0.48 -14.06
N ILE A 31 1.38 1.08 -14.93
CA ILE A 31 1.99 0.41 -16.08
C ILE A 31 2.84 -0.79 -15.64
N SER A 32 3.53 -0.69 -14.51
CA SER A 32 4.37 -1.78 -14.00
C SER A 32 3.58 -3.05 -13.67
N HIS A 33 2.32 -2.93 -13.28
CA HIS A 33 1.44 -4.08 -13.04
C HIS A 33 1.13 -4.83 -14.34
N PHE A 34 0.98 -4.13 -15.47
CA PHE A 34 0.86 -4.75 -16.80
C PHE A 34 2.15 -5.42 -17.28
N LYS A 35 3.32 -5.02 -16.75
CA LYS A 35 4.61 -5.63 -17.11
C LYS A 35 4.92 -6.92 -16.33
N ARG A 36 4.25 -7.16 -15.20
CA ARG A 36 4.55 -8.28 -14.27
C ARG A 36 3.50 -9.37 -14.37
N GLU A 37 3.92 -10.58 -14.75
CA GLU A 37 3.02 -11.74 -14.85
C GLU A 37 2.28 -12.08 -13.54
N ALA A 38 2.94 -11.93 -12.39
CA ALA A 38 2.30 -12.17 -11.08
C ALA A 38 1.15 -11.19 -10.79
N ASP A 39 1.25 -9.94 -11.26
CA ASP A 39 0.21 -8.93 -11.06
C ASP A 39 -0.92 -9.10 -12.07
N LYS A 40 -0.61 -9.50 -13.31
CA LYS A 40 -1.62 -9.89 -14.32
C LYS A 40 -2.56 -10.97 -13.80
N ILE A 41 -2.03 -12.01 -13.14
CA ILE A 41 -2.87 -13.08 -12.57
C ILE A 41 -3.89 -12.50 -11.60
N LYS A 42 -3.47 -11.61 -10.69
CA LYS A 42 -4.36 -10.95 -9.73
C LYS A 42 -5.39 -10.06 -10.42
N ILE A 43 -5.02 -9.35 -11.49
CA ILE A 43 -5.94 -8.54 -12.29
C ILE A 43 -7.04 -9.43 -12.88
N PHE A 44 -6.66 -10.55 -13.49
CA PHE A 44 -7.59 -11.54 -14.04
C PHE A 44 -8.36 -12.36 -13.00
N GLU A 45 -8.04 -12.26 -11.71
CA GLU A 45 -8.91 -12.78 -10.64
C GLU A 45 -10.10 -11.83 -10.37
N LEU A 46 -9.92 -10.53 -10.62
CA LEU A 46 -10.98 -9.52 -10.46
C LEU A 46 -11.84 -9.37 -11.72
N THR A 47 -11.28 -9.71 -12.88
CA THR A 47 -11.98 -9.70 -14.17
C THR A 47 -12.14 -11.12 -14.71
N SER A 48 -12.76 -11.28 -15.88
CA SER A 48 -12.64 -12.49 -16.70
C SER A 48 -11.47 -12.37 -17.69
N LYS A 49 -11.00 -13.49 -18.26
CA LYS A 49 -10.01 -13.47 -19.36
C LYS A 49 -10.51 -12.69 -20.59
N ASP A 50 -11.82 -12.76 -20.85
CA ASP A 50 -12.50 -11.95 -21.85
C ASP A 50 -13.20 -10.79 -21.13
N THR A 51 -12.61 -9.60 -21.20
CA THR A 51 -13.10 -8.41 -20.50
C THR A 51 -12.79 -7.16 -21.32
N THR A 52 -13.33 -6.01 -20.94
CA THR A 52 -13.00 -4.75 -21.62
C THR A 52 -11.68 -4.20 -21.12
N PHE A 53 -10.97 -3.42 -21.95
CA PHE A 53 -9.75 -2.77 -21.49
C PHE A 53 -10.01 -1.78 -20.34
N LYS A 54 -11.20 -1.15 -20.33
CA LYS A 54 -11.67 -0.31 -19.23
C LYS A 54 -11.70 -1.07 -17.90
N ASP A 55 -12.28 -2.26 -17.87
CA ASP A 55 -12.38 -3.06 -16.65
C ASP A 55 -11.01 -3.53 -16.16
N LEU A 56 -10.08 -3.82 -17.08
CA LEU A 56 -8.69 -4.16 -16.75
C LEU A 56 -7.95 -2.98 -16.10
N LEU A 57 -8.10 -1.78 -16.64
CA LEU A 57 -7.51 -0.56 -16.05
C LEU A 57 -8.05 -0.30 -14.64
N ILE A 58 -9.37 -0.46 -14.46
CA ILE A 58 -10.01 -0.30 -13.14
C ILE A 58 -9.52 -1.38 -12.17
N ALA A 59 -9.49 -2.65 -12.57
CA ALA A 59 -9.01 -3.75 -11.74
C ALA A 59 -7.54 -3.57 -11.34
N THR A 60 -6.71 -3.06 -12.24
CA THR A 60 -5.31 -2.73 -11.97
C THR A 60 -5.19 -1.64 -10.91
N ALA A 61 -5.98 -0.57 -11.04
CA ALA A 61 -6.06 0.48 -10.02
C ALA A 61 -6.58 -0.04 -8.68
N THR A 62 -7.59 -0.92 -8.66
CA THR A 62 -8.09 -1.58 -7.45
C THR A 62 -6.98 -2.36 -6.74
N ILE A 63 -6.19 -3.14 -7.49
CA ILE A 63 -5.07 -3.92 -6.93
C ILE A 63 -4.02 -2.99 -6.35
N HIS A 64 -3.69 -1.91 -7.05
CA HIS A 64 -2.74 -0.92 -6.58
C HIS A 64 -3.21 -0.26 -5.27
N ILE A 65 -4.46 0.20 -5.23
CA ILE A 65 -5.07 0.83 -4.05
C ILE A 65 -5.12 -0.15 -2.86
N TYR A 66 -5.50 -1.40 -3.11
CA TYR A 66 -5.65 -2.39 -2.04
C TYR A 66 -4.31 -2.91 -1.50
N HIS A 67 -3.42 -3.38 -2.39
CA HIS A 67 -2.19 -4.05 -1.99
C HIS A 67 -1.03 -3.10 -1.74
N ASN A 68 -0.88 -2.05 -2.56
CA ASN A 68 0.27 -1.15 -2.48
C ASN A 68 -0.01 0.04 -1.56
N LEU A 69 -1.21 0.65 -1.65
CA LEU A 69 -1.59 1.75 -0.76
C LEU A 69 -2.20 1.27 0.56
N GLY A 70 -2.62 0.01 0.65
CA GLY A 70 -3.18 -0.57 1.88
C GLY A 70 -4.58 -0.05 2.22
N VAL A 71 -5.31 0.52 1.25
CA VAL A 71 -6.66 1.06 1.48
C VAL A 71 -7.66 -0.10 1.49
N LYS A 72 -8.31 -0.29 2.63
CA LYS A 72 -9.34 -1.32 2.84
C LYS A 72 -10.71 -0.69 3.05
N VAL A 73 -11.74 -1.47 2.77
CA VAL A 73 -13.14 -1.05 2.88
C VAL A 73 -13.87 -2.07 3.74
N GLN A 74 -14.12 -1.75 5.00
CA GLN A 74 -14.85 -2.62 5.90
C GLN A 74 -16.30 -2.70 5.46
N ASN A 75 -16.74 -3.90 5.07
CA ASN A 75 -18.14 -4.25 5.14
C ASN A 75 -18.48 -4.59 6.61
N THR A 76 -19.62 -4.12 7.08
CA THR A 76 -20.20 -4.43 8.41
C THR A 76 -20.43 -5.93 8.67
N ILE A 77 -20.08 -6.81 7.73
CA ILE A 77 -20.56 -8.20 7.67
C ILE A 77 -19.69 -9.21 8.43
N ASP A 78 -18.40 -9.00 8.72
CA ASP A 78 -17.60 -10.08 9.33
C ASP A 78 -16.56 -9.63 10.37
N SER A 79 -17.02 -9.24 11.56
CA SER A 79 -16.13 -9.10 12.73
C SER A 79 -15.91 -10.41 13.50
N ASN A 80 -16.59 -11.52 13.15
CA ASN A 80 -16.75 -12.65 14.07
C ASN A 80 -16.27 -14.04 13.58
N LYS A 81 -15.61 -14.18 12.42
CA LYS A 81 -15.00 -15.47 12.02
C LYS A 81 -13.67 -15.26 11.29
N PHE A 82 -12.56 -15.50 11.97
CA PHE A 82 -11.20 -15.55 11.38
C PHE A 82 -10.89 -16.97 10.89
N THR A 83 -11.40 -17.36 9.72
CA THR A 83 -10.92 -18.54 8.98
C THR A 83 -10.17 -18.07 7.73
N PHE A 84 -9.29 -18.90 7.18
CA PHE A 84 -8.56 -18.56 5.95
C PHE A 84 -9.53 -18.24 4.79
N ASP A 85 -10.59 -19.04 4.64
CA ASP A 85 -11.61 -18.83 3.62
C ASP A 85 -12.42 -17.54 3.83
N SER A 86 -12.70 -17.15 5.08
CA SER A 86 -13.39 -15.89 5.35
C SER A 86 -12.50 -14.69 5.04
N THR A 87 -11.19 -14.76 5.31
CA THR A 87 -10.27 -13.68 4.95
C THR A 87 -10.14 -13.50 3.44
N LYS A 88 -10.11 -14.59 2.67
CA LYS A 88 -10.07 -14.53 1.21
C LYS A 88 -11.37 -13.98 0.62
N ASN A 89 -12.52 -14.41 1.13
CA ASN A 89 -13.82 -13.90 0.69
C ASN A 89 -14.01 -12.42 1.04
N LEU A 90 -13.53 -12.00 2.20
CA LEU A 90 -13.53 -10.60 2.61
C LEU A 90 -12.69 -9.77 1.63
N GLU A 91 -11.45 -10.17 1.36
CA GLU A 91 -10.57 -9.50 0.39
C GLU A 91 -11.22 -9.36 -1.00
N VAL A 92 -11.87 -10.41 -1.50
CA VAL A 92 -12.60 -10.36 -2.78
C VAL A 92 -13.76 -9.34 -2.72
N SER A 93 -14.52 -9.30 -1.62
CA SER A 93 -15.62 -8.35 -1.45
C SER A 93 -15.13 -6.90 -1.37
N GLU A 94 -14.02 -6.64 -0.65
CA GLU A 94 -13.45 -5.31 -0.52
C GLU A 94 -12.96 -4.78 -1.86
N LYS A 95 -12.27 -5.62 -2.65
CA LYS A 95 -11.83 -5.28 -4.00
C LYS A 95 -13.02 -5.05 -4.94
N ALA A 96 -14.08 -5.85 -4.83
CA ALA A 96 -15.28 -5.65 -5.66
C ALA A 96 -15.92 -4.28 -5.40
N ILE A 97 -15.98 -3.84 -4.14
CA ILE A 97 -16.47 -2.50 -3.78
C ILE A 97 -15.56 -1.42 -4.37
N LEU A 98 -14.24 -1.54 -4.20
CA LEU A 98 -13.27 -0.58 -4.75
C LEU A 98 -13.36 -0.48 -6.27
N THR A 99 -13.55 -1.60 -6.98
CA THR A 99 -13.76 -1.64 -8.43
C THR A 99 -15.03 -0.87 -8.82
N GLU A 100 -16.13 -1.05 -8.09
CA GLU A 100 -17.37 -0.30 -8.34
C GLU A 100 -17.19 1.21 -8.06
N GLU A 101 -16.53 1.56 -6.96
CA GLU A 101 -16.22 2.95 -6.60
C GLU A 101 -15.41 3.62 -7.71
N LEU A 102 -14.29 3.03 -8.11
CA LEU A 102 -13.42 3.56 -9.17
C LEU A 102 -14.18 3.71 -10.49
N GLY A 103 -14.98 2.72 -10.87
CA GLY A 103 -15.83 2.80 -12.07
C GLY A 103 -16.80 3.99 -12.02
N SER A 104 -17.39 4.25 -10.84
CA SER A 104 -18.32 5.36 -10.63
C SER A 104 -17.63 6.74 -10.63
N LEU A 105 -16.37 6.82 -10.18
CA LEU A 105 -15.58 8.05 -10.16
C LEU A 105 -15.04 8.38 -11.56
N LEU A 106 -14.58 7.37 -12.31
CA LEU A 106 -14.02 7.53 -13.65
C LEU A 106 -15.09 7.84 -14.70
N LYS A 107 -16.30 7.28 -14.61
CA LYS A 107 -17.38 7.49 -15.58
C LYS A 107 -16.92 7.28 -17.04
N ASN A 108 -16.86 8.37 -17.82
CA ASN A 108 -16.44 8.42 -19.22
C ASN A 108 -15.03 9.00 -19.40
N SER A 109 -14.22 9.10 -18.34
CA SER A 109 -12.91 9.77 -18.39
C SER A 109 -12.00 9.21 -19.48
N PHE A 110 -11.92 7.88 -19.64
CA PHE A 110 -11.07 7.28 -20.69
C PHE A 110 -11.46 7.70 -22.12
N LEU A 111 -12.76 7.93 -22.39
CA LEU A 111 -13.20 8.46 -23.68
C LEU A 111 -12.81 9.93 -23.86
N LEU A 112 -12.95 10.72 -22.80
CA LEU A 112 -12.59 12.13 -22.83
C LEU A 112 -11.08 12.30 -23.03
N GLU A 113 -10.26 11.46 -22.38
CA GLU A 113 -8.81 11.39 -22.61
C GLU A 113 -8.51 11.02 -24.08
N ALA A 114 -9.15 9.98 -24.62
CA ALA A 114 -8.98 9.57 -26.02
C ALA A 114 -9.34 10.71 -26.99
N SER A 115 -10.48 11.36 -26.76
CA SER A 115 -10.94 12.47 -27.58
C SER A 115 -10.01 13.68 -27.49
N LEU A 116 -9.48 13.97 -26.30
CA LEU A 116 -8.54 15.07 -26.10
C LEU A 116 -7.23 14.84 -26.85
N LEU A 117 -6.66 13.64 -26.76
CA LEU A 117 -5.43 13.28 -27.47
C LEU A 117 -5.61 13.35 -28.99
N LYS A 118 -6.77 12.95 -29.51
CA LYS A 118 -7.09 13.10 -30.94
C LYS A 118 -7.14 14.57 -31.37
N LYS A 119 -7.78 15.42 -30.57
CA LYS A 119 -7.88 16.87 -30.84
C LYS A 119 -6.50 17.53 -30.83
N GLU A 120 -5.63 17.15 -29.89
CA GLU A 120 -4.24 17.58 -29.83
C GLU A 120 -3.47 17.19 -31.10
N ILE A 121 -3.51 15.91 -31.48
CA ILE A 121 -2.86 15.40 -32.70
C ILE A 121 -3.39 16.11 -33.96
N ASP A 122 -4.70 16.36 -34.04
CA ASP A 122 -5.31 17.03 -35.18
C ASP A 122 -4.91 18.51 -35.29
N LEU A 123 -4.69 19.18 -34.15
CA LEU A 123 -4.12 20.53 -34.11
C LEU A 123 -2.64 20.52 -34.52
N GLU A 124 -1.83 19.62 -33.95
CA GLU A 124 -0.41 19.47 -34.31
C GLU A 124 -0.23 19.22 -35.81
N ASN A 125 -1.00 18.31 -36.39
CA ASN A 125 -0.95 18.01 -37.82
C ASN A 125 -1.25 19.23 -38.68
N LYS A 126 -2.15 20.12 -38.25
CA LYS A 126 -2.43 21.37 -39.00
C LYS A 126 -1.30 22.38 -38.90
N PHE A 127 -0.66 22.52 -37.73
CA PHE A 127 0.56 23.31 -37.62
C PHE A 127 1.65 22.76 -38.54
N ILE A 128 1.83 21.44 -38.56
CA ILE A 128 2.79 20.77 -39.43
C ILE A 128 2.48 21.03 -40.91
N SER A 129 1.24 20.83 -41.35
CA SER A 129 0.83 21.10 -42.74
C SER A 129 1.08 22.57 -43.13
N PHE A 130 0.75 23.52 -42.24
CA PHE A 130 1.05 24.93 -42.48
C PHE A 130 2.55 25.19 -42.62
N LEU A 131 3.38 24.65 -41.71
CA LEU A 131 4.83 24.85 -41.76
C LEU A 131 5.46 24.23 -43.00
N ILE A 132 4.94 23.09 -43.48
CA ILE A 132 5.37 22.47 -44.74
C ILE A 132 5.11 23.43 -45.90
N GLU A 133 3.89 23.97 -46.01
CA GLU A 133 3.51 24.85 -47.12
C GLU A 133 4.26 26.19 -47.08
N VAL A 134 4.49 26.76 -45.89
CA VAL A 134 5.28 28.01 -45.74
C VAL A 134 6.72 27.81 -46.20
N ARG A 135 7.32 26.64 -45.91
CA ARG A 135 8.73 26.37 -46.20
C ARG A 135 8.99 25.87 -47.62
N LYS A 136 7.95 25.48 -48.36
CA LYS A 136 8.04 25.16 -49.80
C LYS A 136 8.13 26.40 -50.71
N GLU A 137 8.12 27.61 -50.13
CA GLU A 137 8.20 28.92 -50.83
C GLU A 137 6.99 29.28 -51.73
N ASP A 138 5.90 28.50 -51.70
CA ASP A 138 4.76 28.66 -52.63
C ASP A 138 3.61 29.55 -52.12
N LEU A 139 3.64 30.02 -50.87
CA LEU A 139 2.51 30.77 -50.28
C LEU A 139 2.68 32.29 -50.37
N GLN A 140 1.75 32.95 -51.05
CA GLN A 140 1.56 34.40 -50.98
C GLN A 140 1.16 34.84 -49.56
N GLU A 141 1.51 36.05 -49.15
CA GLU A 141 1.24 36.60 -47.81
C GLU A 141 -0.24 36.50 -47.41
N ILE A 142 -1.16 36.77 -48.35
CA ILE A 142 -2.62 36.64 -48.15
C ILE A 142 -3.03 35.19 -47.85
N GLN A 143 -2.38 34.20 -48.46
CA GLN A 143 -2.67 32.78 -48.22
C GLN A 143 -2.11 32.33 -46.86
N ARG A 144 -0.94 32.83 -46.46
CA ARG A 144 -0.36 32.58 -45.12
C ARG A 144 -1.30 33.09 -44.04
N ASP A 145 -1.75 34.34 -44.15
CA ASP A 145 -2.68 34.95 -43.20
C ASP A 145 -4.00 34.17 -43.12
N LYS A 146 -4.48 33.65 -44.25
CA LYS A 146 -5.68 32.82 -44.29
C LYS A 146 -5.49 31.51 -43.52
N MET A 147 -4.38 30.81 -43.74
CA MET A 147 -4.10 29.55 -43.04
C MET A 147 -3.85 29.75 -41.53
N ILE A 148 -3.16 30.83 -41.14
CA ILE A 148 -3.01 31.20 -39.72
C ILE A 148 -4.38 31.44 -39.09
N LYS A 149 -5.27 32.18 -39.78
CA LYS A 149 -6.64 32.40 -39.32
C LYS A 149 -7.44 31.10 -39.21
N GLU A 150 -7.23 30.13 -40.10
CA GLU A 150 -7.88 28.81 -40.03
C GLU A 150 -7.41 28.02 -38.80
N ILE A 151 -6.11 28.01 -38.51
CA ILE A 151 -5.54 27.41 -37.29
C ILE A 151 -6.10 28.11 -36.05
N GLU A 152 -6.06 29.44 -36.01
CA GLU A 152 -6.60 30.24 -34.91
C GLU A 152 -8.10 29.96 -34.67
N THR A 153 -8.88 29.87 -35.74
CA THR A 153 -10.33 29.61 -35.66
C THR A 153 -10.57 28.23 -35.08
N GLN A 154 -9.79 27.23 -35.47
CA GLN A 154 -9.94 25.90 -34.90
C GLN A 154 -9.51 25.86 -33.43
N ILE A 155 -8.39 26.47 -33.05
CA ILE A 155 -7.99 26.55 -31.64
C ILE A 155 -9.14 27.15 -30.84
N GLU A 156 -9.75 28.23 -31.31
CA GLU A 156 -10.89 28.85 -30.65
C GLU A 156 -12.10 27.90 -30.54
N GLN A 157 -12.42 27.14 -31.60
CA GLN A 157 -13.49 26.14 -31.59
C GLN A 157 -13.23 25.02 -30.59
N GLU A 158 -12.01 24.46 -30.57
CA GLU A 158 -11.61 23.39 -29.65
C GLU A 158 -11.65 23.88 -28.19
N LEU A 159 -11.14 25.08 -27.92
CA LEU A 159 -11.23 25.69 -26.59
C LEU A 159 -12.68 25.89 -26.16
N GLN A 160 -13.54 26.41 -27.03
CA GLN A 160 -14.96 26.57 -26.72
C GLN A 160 -15.68 25.24 -26.47
N GLU A 161 -15.35 24.20 -27.23
CA GLU A 161 -15.92 22.87 -27.05
C GLU A 161 -15.52 22.30 -25.69
N ILE A 162 -14.24 22.38 -25.33
CA ILE A 162 -13.73 21.89 -24.05
C ILE A 162 -14.32 22.69 -22.89
N ILE A 163 -14.37 24.01 -23.02
CA ILE A 163 -14.95 24.91 -22.01
C ILE A 163 -16.42 24.56 -21.68
N ARG A 164 -17.17 24.07 -22.67
CA ARG A 164 -18.60 23.75 -22.55
C ARG A 164 -18.88 22.31 -22.16
N ASN A 165 -18.17 21.35 -22.76
CA ASN A 165 -18.53 19.94 -22.71
C ASN A 165 -17.64 19.11 -21.79
N TYR A 166 -16.46 19.62 -21.39
CA TYR A 166 -15.48 18.87 -20.63
C TYR A 166 -15.37 19.39 -19.19
N PRO A 167 -15.05 18.50 -18.23
CA PRO A 167 -14.55 18.90 -16.92
C PRO A 167 -13.40 19.91 -16.99
N SER A 168 -13.39 20.87 -16.08
CA SER A 168 -12.43 21.98 -16.13
C SER A 168 -10.96 21.57 -16.09
N PHE A 169 -10.60 20.44 -15.48
CA PHE A 169 -9.21 19.97 -15.45
C PHE A 169 -8.68 19.58 -16.84
N TYR A 170 -9.52 19.06 -17.74
CA TYR A 170 -9.11 18.76 -19.12
C TYR A 170 -8.76 20.00 -19.93
N PHE A 171 -9.36 21.15 -19.61
CA PHE A 171 -8.94 22.41 -20.21
C PHE A 171 -7.51 22.74 -19.82
N TYR A 172 -7.18 22.66 -18.54
CA TYR A 172 -5.81 22.96 -18.09
C TYR A 172 -4.82 21.95 -18.66
N ASP A 173 -5.19 20.66 -18.73
CA ASP A 173 -4.38 19.62 -19.36
C ASP A 173 -4.08 19.93 -20.83
N LEU A 174 -5.11 20.27 -21.61
CA LEU A 174 -4.94 20.62 -23.02
C LEU A 174 -4.00 21.81 -23.18
N ILE A 175 -4.26 22.91 -22.45
CA ILE A 175 -3.40 24.09 -22.55
C ILE A 175 -1.99 23.72 -22.13
N GLY A 176 -1.83 23.03 -21.01
CA GLY A 176 -0.53 22.59 -20.52
C GLY A 176 0.26 21.76 -21.51
N ASP A 177 -0.39 20.89 -22.27
CA ASP A 177 0.25 20.13 -23.35
C ASP A 177 0.55 21.02 -24.57
N LEU A 178 -0.42 21.82 -25.04
CA LEU A 178 -0.29 22.68 -26.22
C LEU A 178 0.79 23.78 -26.08
N ILE A 179 1.13 24.20 -24.86
CA ILE A 179 2.21 25.17 -24.60
C ILE A 179 3.40 24.57 -23.82
N GLY A 180 3.47 23.23 -23.70
CA GLY A 180 4.62 22.51 -23.12
C GLY A 180 4.81 22.66 -21.60
N LEU A 181 3.87 23.27 -20.87
CA LEU A 181 3.97 23.48 -19.42
C LEU A 181 3.93 22.18 -18.61
N ASN A 182 3.25 21.14 -19.10
CA ASN A 182 3.05 19.90 -18.34
C ASN A 182 4.39 19.24 -18.00
N ASN A 183 5.27 19.10 -19.00
CA ASN A 183 6.61 18.52 -18.81
C ASN A 183 7.53 19.43 -18.00
N GLU A 184 7.47 20.75 -18.22
CA GLU A 184 8.22 21.75 -17.45
C GLU A 184 7.89 21.65 -15.95
N ILE A 185 6.61 21.68 -15.60
CA ILE A 185 6.14 21.61 -14.21
C ILE A 185 6.53 20.28 -13.55
N LYS A 186 6.41 19.14 -14.26
CA LYS A 186 6.81 17.84 -13.73
C LYS A 186 8.31 17.79 -13.43
N LEU A 187 9.14 18.38 -14.29
CA LEU A 187 10.58 18.48 -14.05
C LEU A 187 10.88 19.38 -12.85
N ASP A 188 10.24 20.55 -12.75
CA ASP A 188 10.41 21.48 -11.63
C ASP A 188 10.11 20.81 -10.28
N ILE A 189 8.98 20.11 -10.18
CA ILE A 189 8.58 19.39 -8.94
C ILE A 189 9.65 18.39 -8.52
N LEU A 190 10.19 17.61 -9.47
CA LEU A 190 11.19 16.57 -9.19
C LEU A 190 12.56 17.16 -8.85
N GLU A 191 12.94 18.27 -9.49
CA GLU A 191 14.17 18.99 -9.16
C GLU A 191 14.12 19.55 -7.74
N GLU A 192 13.01 20.19 -7.37
CA GLU A 192 12.77 20.71 -6.02
C GLU A 192 12.78 19.59 -4.96
N SER A 193 12.12 18.46 -5.22
CA SER A 193 11.99 17.39 -4.24
C SER A 193 13.31 16.66 -3.95
N SER A 194 14.19 16.56 -4.95
CA SER A 194 15.52 15.96 -4.84
C SER A 194 16.46 16.72 -3.87
N ALA A 195 16.14 17.97 -3.54
CA ALA A 195 16.96 18.84 -2.69
C ALA A 195 16.66 18.70 -1.18
N PHE A 196 15.52 18.10 -0.78
CA PHE A 196 15.08 18.11 0.61
C PHE A 196 15.16 16.73 1.30
N LYS A 197 15.96 16.61 2.37
CA LYS A 197 15.85 15.51 3.35
C LYS A 197 14.83 15.86 4.43
N GLU A 198 14.00 14.90 4.80
CA GLU A 198 13.05 15.07 5.92
C GLU A 198 13.81 15.20 7.24
N VAL A 199 13.52 16.28 7.97
CA VAL A 199 13.84 16.41 9.39
C VAL A 199 12.55 16.12 10.16
N SER A 200 12.63 15.50 11.33
CA SER A 200 11.45 15.27 12.17
C SER A 200 10.79 16.60 12.55
N VAL A 201 9.55 16.81 12.11
CA VAL A 201 8.76 18.03 12.35
C VAL A 201 7.59 17.75 13.31
N ASP A 202 7.31 18.70 14.21
CA ASP A 202 6.15 18.67 15.13
C ASP A 202 4.80 18.53 14.40
N ILE A 203 3.82 17.88 15.03
CA ILE A 203 2.50 17.58 14.44
C ILE A 203 1.78 18.83 13.93
N GLU A 204 1.85 19.97 14.64
CA GLU A 204 1.22 21.24 14.21
C GLU A 204 1.81 21.76 12.89
N LYS A 205 3.11 21.61 12.73
CA LYS A 205 3.79 21.95 11.47
C LYS A 205 3.46 20.91 10.40
N LYS A 206 3.35 19.61 10.72
CA LYS A 206 2.90 18.57 9.76
C LYS A 206 1.46 18.75 9.27
N LEU A 207 0.55 19.25 10.11
CA LEU A 207 -0.82 19.56 9.70
C LEU A 207 -0.87 20.77 8.74
N LYS A 208 0.03 21.75 8.94
CA LYS A 208 0.18 22.94 8.08
C LYS A 208 0.93 22.65 6.78
N LEU A 209 1.97 21.84 6.84
CA LEU A 209 2.81 21.48 5.71
C LEU A 209 2.07 20.47 4.83
N GLU A 210 2.15 20.67 3.52
CA GLU A 210 1.70 19.66 2.57
C GLU A 210 2.73 18.54 2.47
N GLU A 211 2.24 17.37 2.06
CA GLU A 211 3.14 16.28 1.69
C GLU A 211 3.99 16.73 0.49
N LYS A 212 5.17 16.13 0.33
CA LYS A 212 6.02 16.47 -0.82
C LYS A 212 5.27 16.20 -2.12
N GLU A 213 5.37 17.17 -3.02
CA GLU A 213 4.64 17.15 -4.29
C GLU A 213 5.06 16.00 -5.22
N ASP A 214 6.31 15.53 -5.11
CA ASP A 214 6.82 14.39 -5.88
C ASP A 214 6.10 13.07 -5.58
N LYS A 215 5.50 12.93 -4.39
CA LYS A 215 4.69 11.77 -4.02
C LYS A 215 3.32 11.75 -4.72
N PHE A 216 2.81 12.90 -5.15
CA PHE A 216 1.51 13.06 -5.80
C PHE A 216 1.65 13.92 -7.05
N ILE A 217 2.50 13.44 -7.96
CA ILE A 217 2.96 14.21 -9.11
C ILE A 217 1.81 14.65 -10.01
N GLU A 218 0.80 13.81 -10.24
CA GLU A 218 -0.32 14.15 -11.14
C GLU A 218 -1.26 15.20 -10.52
N LEU A 219 -1.49 15.13 -9.21
CA LEU A 219 -2.24 16.16 -8.48
C LEU A 219 -1.48 17.47 -8.37
N ALA A 220 -0.19 17.43 -8.02
CA ALA A 220 0.65 18.61 -7.88
C ALA A 220 0.86 19.32 -9.22
N THR A 221 1.06 18.56 -10.31
CA THR A 221 1.17 19.11 -11.66
C THR A 221 -0.11 19.85 -12.05
N LEU A 222 -1.29 19.25 -11.79
CA LEU A 222 -2.58 19.89 -12.08
C LEU A 222 -2.74 21.20 -11.28
N ASP A 223 -2.43 21.20 -9.99
CA ASP A 223 -2.56 22.40 -9.15
C ASP A 223 -1.62 23.54 -9.60
N ARG A 224 -0.32 23.24 -9.78
CA ARG A 224 0.65 24.22 -10.31
C ARG A 224 0.23 24.73 -11.68
N MET A 225 -0.29 23.86 -12.55
CA MET A 225 -0.74 24.23 -13.88
C MET A 225 -1.97 25.15 -13.84
N ILE A 226 -2.95 24.87 -12.99
CA ILE A 226 -4.10 25.75 -12.78
C ILE A 226 -3.64 27.15 -12.34
N ASN A 227 -2.71 27.21 -11.38
CA ASN A 227 -2.20 28.47 -10.85
C ASN A 227 -1.37 29.23 -11.90
N LYS A 228 -0.46 28.56 -12.62
CA LYS A 228 0.37 29.15 -13.68
C LYS A 228 -0.50 29.71 -14.82
N ILE A 229 -1.45 28.92 -15.34
CA ILE A 229 -2.36 29.34 -16.41
C ILE A 229 -3.26 30.51 -15.97
N ARG A 230 -3.82 30.50 -14.75
CA ARG A 230 -4.64 31.61 -14.26
C ARG A 230 -3.86 32.91 -14.14
N ASN A 231 -2.62 32.84 -13.67
CA ASN A 231 -1.75 34.00 -13.52
C ASN A 231 -1.27 34.53 -14.88
N ASP A 232 -0.84 33.64 -15.78
CA ASP A 232 -0.28 34.01 -17.09
C ASP A 232 -1.32 34.61 -18.03
N PHE A 233 -2.59 34.21 -17.90
CA PHE A 233 -3.70 34.68 -18.74
C PHE A 233 -4.74 35.53 -18.01
N GLU A 234 -4.44 35.92 -16.76
CA GLU A 234 -5.18 36.91 -15.97
C GLU A 234 -6.68 36.63 -15.78
N PHE A 235 -7.07 35.38 -15.49
CA PHE A 235 -8.46 35.04 -15.15
C PHE A 235 -8.57 34.36 -13.78
N LYS A 236 -9.64 34.66 -13.04
CA LYS A 236 -9.86 34.18 -11.66
C LYS A 236 -10.51 32.81 -11.64
N SER A 237 -11.41 32.53 -12.58
CA SER A 237 -12.13 31.26 -12.61
C SER A 237 -12.39 30.72 -14.01
N TYR A 238 -12.48 29.40 -14.12
CA TYR A 238 -12.86 28.73 -15.37
C TYR A 238 -14.21 29.21 -15.95
N LYS A 239 -15.13 29.67 -15.09
CA LYS A 239 -16.42 30.22 -15.54
C LYS A 239 -16.26 31.57 -16.25
N GLU A 240 -15.23 32.35 -15.92
CA GLU A 240 -14.96 33.62 -16.61
C GLU A 240 -14.57 33.38 -18.08
N LEU A 241 -13.90 32.26 -18.38
CA LEU A 241 -13.56 31.88 -19.76
C LEU A 241 -14.79 31.62 -20.65
N GLN A 242 -15.96 31.37 -20.06
CA GLN A 242 -17.22 31.22 -20.79
C GLN A 242 -17.80 32.57 -21.25
N VAL A 243 -17.39 33.67 -20.63
CA VAL A 243 -17.97 35.01 -20.82
C VAL A 243 -16.95 35.97 -21.42
N GLU A 244 -15.70 35.90 -20.98
CA GLU A 244 -14.64 36.82 -21.35
C GLU A 244 -13.82 36.31 -22.53
N ALA A 245 -13.78 37.10 -23.61
CA ALA A 245 -13.03 36.75 -24.81
C ALA A 245 -11.52 37.01 -24.71
N MET A 246 -11.06 37.88 -23.79
CA MET A 246 -9.66 38.30 -23.75
C MET A 246 -8.71 37.18 -23.28
N PRO A 247 -8.94 36.48 -22.15
CA PRO A 247 -8.09 35.36 -21.75
C PRO A 247 -7.98 34.28 -22.84
N VAL A 248 -9.10 33.96 -23.50
CA VAL A 248 -9.14 32.99 -24.62
C VAL A 248 -8.25 33.46 -25.80
N ARG A 249 -8.26 34.76 -26.13
CA ARG A 249 -7.39 35.32 -27.17
C ARG A 249 -5.91 35.26 -26.79
N MET A 250 -5.57 35.52 -25.52
CA MET A 250 -4.20 35.43 -25.03
C MET A 250 -3.68 33.99 -25.10
N ILE A 251 -4.49 33.03 -24.65
CA ILE A 251 -4.19 31.59 -24.73
C ILE A 251 -3.97 31.19 -26.18
N LYS A 252 -4.90 31.54 -27.09
CA LYS A 252 -4.79 31.24 -28.51
C LYS A 252 -3.47 31.75 -29.10
N ARG A 253 -3.12 33.00 -28.83
CA ARG A 253 -1.87 33.60 -29.32
C ARG A 253 -0.66 32.84 -28.79
N ARG A 254 -0.64 32.51 -27.49
CA ARG A 254 0.48 31.78 -26.88
C ARG A 254 0.63 30.37 -27.47
N VAL A 255 -0.47 29.67 -27.71
CA VAL A 255 -0.48 28.35 -28.37
C VAL A 255 0.13 28.45 -29.77
N VAL A 256 -0.30 29.43 -30.57
CA VAL A 256 0.23 29.65 -31.92
C VAL A 256 1.73 29.96 -31.90
N ASP A 257 2.14 30.92 -31.07
CA ASP A 257 3.55 31.34 -30.96
C ASP A 257 4.45 30.15 -30.54
N PHE A 258 4.04 29.37 -29.55
CA PHE A 258 4.79 28.20 -29.08
C PHE A 258 4.91 27.11 -30.14
N ASN A 259 3.78 26.74 -30.78
CA ASN A 259 3.77 25.63 -31.72
C ASN A 259 4.56 25.92 -33.00
N PHE A 260 4.65 27.17 -33.46
CA PHE A 260 5.50 27.51 -34.60
C PHE A 260 6.99 27.34 -34.33
N GLU A 261 7.42 27.40 -33.07
CA GLU A 261 8.83 27.26 -32.66
C GLU A 261 9.22 25.82 -32.33
N CYS A 262 8.26 24.94 -32.00
CA CYS A 262 8.55 23.61 -31.46
C CYS A 262 8.84 22.52 -32.51
N PHE A 263 8.42 22.69 -33.76
CA PHE A 263 8.56 21.65 -34.79
C PHE A 263 9.91 21.68 -35.52
N PRO A 264 10.40 20.54 -36.04
CA PRO A 264 11.65 20.46 -36.80
C PRO A 264 11.70 21.44 -37.97
N ILE A 265 12.85 22.04 -38.26
CA ILE A 265 13.03 23.04 -39.35
C ILE A 265 12.90 22.40 -40.75
N SER A 266 13.34 21.16 -40.90
CA SER A 266 13.37 20.49 -42.21
C SER A 266 11.99 19.96 -42.63
N ILE A 267 11.63 20.12 -43.92
CA ILE A 267 10.40 19.54 -44.49
C ILE A 267 10.33 18.00 -44.30
N PRO A 268 11.41 17.22 -44.55
CA PRO A 268 11.38 15.77 -44.27
C PRO A 268 11.09 15.42 -42.81
N GLY A 269 11.61 16.21 -41.87
CA GLY A 269 11.32 16.09 -40.44
C GLY A 269 9.84 16.36 -40.13
N LEU A 270 9.27 17.44 -40.69
CA LEU A 270 7.84 17.75 -40.56
C LEU A 270 6.95 16.63 -41.10
N SER A 271 7.20 16.14 -42.32
CA SER A 271 6.45 15.01 -42.90
C SER A 271 6.62 13.73 -42.07
N THR A 272 7.74 13.56 -41.37
CA THR A 272 7.96 12.43 -40.47
C THR A 272 7.16 12.57 -39.17
N PHE A 273 7.05 13.78 -38.63
CA PHE A 273 6.17 14.07 -37.48
C PHE A 273 4.71 13.80 -37.82
N GLU A 274 4.22 14.25 -38.98
CA GLU A 274 2.86 13.99 -39.46
C GLU A 274 2.58 12.47 -39.57
N LYS A 275 3.50 11.70 -40.16
CA LYS A 275 3.42 10.23 -40.21
C LYS A 275 3.34 9.62 -38.81
N ALA A 276 4.18 10.07 -37.86
CA ALA A 276 4.19 9.56 -36.48
C ALA A 276 2.88 9.87 -35.75
N ASN A 277 2.34 11.08 -35.94
CA ASN A 277 1.06 11.51 -35.40
C ASN A 277 -0.10 10.65 -35.88
N ASN A 278 -0.10 10.27 -37.15
CA ASN A 278 -1.11 9.35 -37.68
C ASN A 278 -1.03 7.97 -37.02
N ILE A 279 0.18 7.45 -36.75
CA ILE A 279 0.34 6.20 -36.00
C ILE A 279 -0.14 6.34 -34.54
N LYS A 280 0.16 7.46 -33.86
CA LYS A 280 -0.40 7.73 -32.51
C LYS A 280 -1.93 7.67 -32.56
N LYS A 281 -2.55 8.31 -33.56
CA LYS A 281 -4.01 8.33 -33.75
C LYS A 281 -4.58 6.92 -33.98
N GLU A 282 -3.97 6.11 -34.84
CA GLU A 282 -4.41 4.73 -35.11
C GLU A 282 -4.30 3.82 -33.86
N ILE A 283 -3.28 4.03 -33.02
CA ILE A 283 -3.15 3.30 -31.75
C ILE A 283 -4.22 3.75 -30.76
N ILE A 284 -4.48 5.05 -30.67
CA ILE A 284 -5.55 5.61 -29.84
C ILE A 284 -6.90 5.05 -30.27
N ASP A 285 -7.18 4.95 -31.57
CA ASP A 285 -8.41 4.36 -32.11
C ASP A 285 -8.58 2.90 -31.66
N LYS A 286 -7.52 2.08 -31.80
CA LYS A 286 -7.53 0.68 -31.34
C LYS A 286 -7.72 0.54 -29.83
N ILE A 287 -7.11 1.42 -29.04
CA ILE A 287 -7.31 1.47 -27.58
C ILE A 287 -8.76 1.83 -27.26
N GLU A 288 -9.31 2.84 -27.93
CA GLU A 288 -10.69 3.30 -27.72
C GLU A 288 -11.72 2.20 -28.04
N GLU A 289 -11.53 1.47 -29.14
CA GLU A 289 -12.36 0.30 -29.48
C GLU A 289 -12.31 -0.77 -28.37
N ALA A 290 -11.10 -1.05 -27.86
CA ALA A 290 -10.87 -2.02 -26.79
C ALA A 290 -11.45 -1.61 -25.44
N LEU A 291 -11.76 -0.33 -25.21
CA LEU A 291 -12.43 0.12 -23.98
C LEU A 291 -13.86 -0.43 -23.86
N TYR A 292 -14.50 -0.82 -24.97
CA TYR A 292 -15.89 -1.27 -25.00
C TYR A 292 -16.06 -2.71 -25.47
N GLN A 293 -15.13 -3.19 -26.30
CA GLN A 293 -15.16 -4.56 -26.79
C GLN A 293 -14.52 -5.51 -25.80
N LYS A 294 -15.04 -6.74 -25.72
CA LYS A 294 -14.37 -7.79 -24.96
C LYS A 294 -13.11 -8.19 -25.70
N ILE A 295 -11.98 -8.08 -25.02
CA ILE A 295 -10.67 -8.42 -25.55
C ILE A 295 -10.03 -9.52 -24.71
N ASN A 296 -9.15 -10.29 -25.35
CA ASN A 296 -8.10 -11.01 -24.68
C ASN A 296 -6.87 -10.09 -24.63
N TYR A 297 -6.45 -9.66 -23.43
CA TYR A 297 -5.40 -8.66 -23.29
C TYR A 297 -4.06 -9.08 -23.90
N GLU A 298 -3.67 -10.36 -23.79
CA GLU A 298 -2.41 -10.83 -24.36
C GLU A 298 -2.44 -10.74 -25.89
N GLN A 299 -3.56 -11.09 -26.52
CA GLN A 299 -3.73 -10.96 -27.97
C GLN A 299 -3.75 -9.48 -28.38
N PHE A 300 -4.53 -8.66 -27.68
CA PHE A 300 -4.62 -7.23 -27.94
C PHE A 300 -3.26 -6.51 -27.80
N GLU A 301 -2.51 -6.76 -26.71
CA GLU A 301 -1.17 -6.21 -26.51
C GLU A 301 -0.24 -6.65 -27.64
N ASN A 302 -0.23 -7.95 -27.97
CA ASN A 302 0.62 -8.46 -29.05
C ASN A 302 0.26 -7.88 -30.42
N GLU A 303 -1.02 -7.70 -30.74
CA GLU A 303 -1.48 -7.09 -31.99
C GLU A 303 -0.98 -5.65 -32.13
N LEU A 304 -1.10 -4.84 -31.06
CA LEU A 304 -0.59 -3.46 -31.05
C LEU A 304 0.93 -3.40 -31.14
N LEU A 305 1.64 -4.24 -30.39
CA LEU A 305 3.11 -4.30 -30.44
C LEU A 305 3.61 -4.75 -31.82
N LEU A 306 2.96 -5.73 -32.45
CA LEU A 306 3.32 -6.18 -33.80
C LEU A 306 3.04 -5.10 -34.86
N TYR A 307 1.91 -4.41 -34.75
CA TYR A 307 1.57 -3.28 -35.60
C TYR A 307 2.63 -2.16 -35.50
N LEU A 308 2.92 -1.68 -34.28
CA LEU A 308 3.98 -0.70 -34.03
C LEU A 308 5.34 -1.15 -34.57
N LYS A 309 5.69 -2.42 -34.32
CA LYS A 309 6.95 -2.99 -34.80
C LYS A 309 7.06 -2.96 -36.31
N SER A 310 5.98 -3.27 -37.01
CA SER A 310 5.93 -3.22 -38.47
C SER A 310 6.13 -1.80 -39.01
N GLU A 311 5.52 -0.79 -38.38
CA GLU A 311 5.66 0.61 -38.78
C GLU A 311 7.07 1.16 -38.50
N LEU A 312 7.67 0.81 -37.37
CA LEU A 312 9.06 1.19 -37.09
C LEU A 312 10.04 0.58 -38.12
N ILE A 313 9.86 -0.69 -38.49
CA ILE A 313 10.71 -1.33 -39.52
C ILE A 313 10.53 -0.66 -40.88
N LYS A 314 9.29 -0.33 -41.27
CA LYS A 314 9.04 0.45 -42.51
C LYS A 314 9.81 1.77 -42.48
N LYS A 315 9.77 2.49 -41.37
CA LYS A 315 10.48 3.78 -41.24
C LYS A 315 12.00 3.62 -41.28
N LEU A 316 12.55 2.57 -40.65
CA LEU A 316 13.98 2.25 -40.69
C LEU A 316 14.52 1.97 -42.09
N LYS A 317 13.67 1.45 -43.00
CA LYS A 317 14.02 1.22 -44.41
C LYS A 317 14.04 2.50 -45.24
N GLU A 318 13.36 3.57 -44.83
CA GLU A 318 13.36 4.85 -45.54
C GLU A 318 14.66 5.63 -45.29
N ASN A 319 14.86 6.14 -44.07
CA ASN A 319 15.99 6.99 -43.71
C ASN A 319 16.26 6.93 -42.20
N PRO A 320 17.47 6.50 -41.76
CA PRO A 320 17.82 6.39 -40.34
C PRO A 320 17.81 7.72 -39.58
N ASN A 321 18.07 8.85 -40.24
CA ASN A 321 18.05 10.16 -39.57
C ASN A 321 16.62 10.60 -39.27
N ASP A 322 15.68 10.31 -40.17
CA ASP A 322 14.27 10.59 -39.96
C ASP A 322 13.67 9.69 -38.87
N PHE A 323 14.27 8.53 -38.61
CA PHE A 323 13.85 7.66 -37.52
C PHE A 323 13.95 8.35 -36.14
N ILE A 324 14.93 9.24 -35.94
CA ILE A 324 15.04 10.00 -34.67
C ILE A 324 13.83 10.92 -34.52
N TYR A 325 13.52 11.72 -35.55
CA TYR A 325 12.33 12.59 -35.55
C TYR A 325 11.05 11.80 -35.34
N TYR A 326 10.96 10.60 -35.93
CA TYR A 326 9.83 9.70 -35.75
C TYR A 326 9.67 9.27 -34.28
N LEU A 327 10.77 8.88 -33.62
CA LEU A 327 10.77 8.52 -32.21
C LEU A 327 10.53 9.72 -31.28
N GLN A 328 11.04 10.90 -31.62
CA GLN A 328 10.79 12.14 -30.87
C GLN A 328 9.30 12.45 -30.83
N CYS A 329 8.61 12.33 -31.96
CA CYS A 329 7.17 12.56 -32.05
C CYS A 329 6.35 11.47 -31.32
N LEU A 330 6.71 10.19 -31.47
CA LEU A 330 6.01 9.07 -30.83
C LEU A 330 6.11 9.07 -29.29
N ASN A 331 7.24 9.53 -28.75
CA ASN A 331 7.50 9.58 -27.30
C ASN A 331 7.38 11.01 -26.71
N GLU A 332 7.05 12.01 -27.54
CA GLU A 332 7.07 13.44 -27.23
C GLU A 332 8.29 13.84 -26.37
N SER A 333 9.47 13.39 -26.82
CA SER A 333 10.73 13.53 -26.10
C SER A 333 11.71 14.41 -26.86
N SER A 334 12.60 15.04 -26.13
CA SER A 334 13.70 15.82 -26.71
C SER A 334 14.68 14.91 -27.48
N PHE A 335 15.48 15.53 -28.36
CA PHE A 335 16.51 14.80 -29.11
C PHE A 335 17.48 14.07 -28.17
N ASP A 336 17.95 14.76 -27.13
CA ASP A 336 18.92 14.22 -26.18
C ASP A 336 18.37 13.00 -25.42
N GLU A 337 17.09 13.02 -25.05
CA GLU A 337 16.42 11.88 -24.40
C GLU A 337 16.29 10.68 -25.33
N ILE A 338 15.95 10.88 -26.60
CA ILE A 338 15.88 9.80 -27.58
C ILE A 338 17.25 9.18 -27.80
N ILE A 339 18.30 9.99 -27.97
CA ILE A 339 19.67 9.49 -28.10
C ILE A 339 20.10 8.72 -26.85
N TYR A 340 19.79 9.22 -25.67
CA TYR A 340 20.07 8.53 -24.42
C TYR A 340 19.35 7.18 -24.32
N ASN A 341 18.05 7.13 -24.64
CA ASN A 341 17.26 5.89 -24.63
C ASN A 341 17.78 4.87 -25.65
N LEU A 342 18.15 5.32 -26.85
CA LEU A 342 18.77 4.48 -27.88
C LEU A 342 20.11 3.89 -27.39
N ASN A 343 20.97 4.72 -26.80
CA ASN A 343 22.24 4.28 -26.21
C ASN A 343 22.03 3.28 -25.07
N LYS A 344 21.03 3.50 -24.20
CA LYS A 344 20.65 2.58 -23.12
C LYS A 344 20.26 1.20 -23.65
N TYR A 345 19.69 1.13 -24.85
CA TYR A 345 19.36 -0.12 -25.53
C TYR A 345 20.50 -0.70 -26.36
N GLY A 346 21.67 -0.05 -26.41
CA GLY A 346 22.85 -0.53 -27.14
C GLY A 346 22.95 -0.01 -28.57
N VAL A 347 22.10 0.95 -28.97
CA VAL A 347 22.16 1.63 -30.26
C VAL A 347 23.14 2.81 -30.16
N ASN A 348 24.43 2.53 -30.16
CA ASN A 348 25.47 3.57 -30.07
C ASN A 348 25.75 4.27 -31.42
N ASN A 349 25.25 3.69 -32.52
CA ASN A 349 25.41 4.24 -33.86
C ASN A 349 24.11 4.02 -34.65
N ILE A 350 23.39 5.11 -34.93
CA ILE A 350 22.11 5.10 -35.64
C ILE A 350 22.27 4.57 -37.07
N LEU A 351 23.44 4.73 -37.68
CA LEU A 351 23.72 4.15 -39.00
C LEU A 351 23.76 2.63 -38.99
N HIS A 352 23.82 1.98 -37.82
CA HIS A 352 23.64 0.53 -37.73
C HIS A 352 22.17 0.12 -37.91
N LEU A 353 21.22 1.06 -37.80
CA LEU A 353 19.80 0.78 -38.05
C LEU A 353 19.43 0.80 -39.55
N SER A 354 20.33 1.28 -40.42
CA SER A 354 20.05 1.45 -41.85
C SER A 354 19.78 0.11 -42.54
N ASN A 355 18.62 -0.01 -43.20
CA ASN A 355 18.22 -1.20 -43.97
C ASN A 355 18.18 -2.49 -43.14
N LEU A 356 17.96 -2.39 -41.82
CA LEU A 356 17.75 -3.57 -40.99
C LEU A 356 16.29 -3.99 -40.99
N ASP A 357 16.08 -5.29 -41.13
CA ASP A 357 14.82 -5.95 -40.88
C ASP A 357 15.02 -7.35 -40.33
N TYR A 358 13.91 -8.05 -40.15
CA TYR A 358 13.91 -9.42 -39.66
C TYR A 358 14.59 -10.41 -40.59
N GLU A 359 14.53 -10.19 -41.91
CA GLU A 359 15.11 -11.10 -42.88
C GLU A 359 16.63 -11.10 -42.74
N VAL A 360 17.23 -9.92 -42.61
CA VAL A 360 18.67 -9.76 -42.36
C VAL A 360 19.08 -10.38 -41.02
N SER A 361 18.30 -10.12 -39.96
CA SER A 361 18.56 -10.71 -38.63
C SER A 361 18.53 -12.24 -38.66
N GLU A 362 17.50 -12.84 -39.27
CA GLU A 362 17.37 -14.29 -39.39
C GLU A 362 18.41 -14.91 -40.33
N GLU A 363 18.82 -14.21 -41.39
CA GLU A 363 19.92 -14.66 -42.24
C GLU A 363 21.26 -14.68 -41.48
N VAL A 364 21.53 -13.66 -40.66
CA VAL A 364 22.69 -13.64 -39.77
C VAL A 364 22.65 -14.80 -38.77
N LYS A 365 21.52 -15.01 -38.09
CA LYS A 365 21.34 -16.13 -37.14
C LYS A 365 21.52 -17.50 -37.82
N ARG A 366 20.94 -17.70 -39.02
CA ARG A 366 21.08 -18.94 -39.80
C ARG A 366 22.52 -19.19 -40.20
N ASN A 367 23.24 -18.17 -40.68
CA ASN A 367 24.65 -18.29 -41.05
C ASN A 367 25.53 -18.55 -39.81
N MET A 368 25.23 -17.95 -38.66
CA MET A 368 25.92 -18.27 -37.41
C MET A 368 25.78 -19.75 -37.03
N ILE A 369 24.57 -20.31 -37.13
CA ILE A 369 24.34 -21.75 -36.89
C ILE A 369 25.09 -22.60 -37.92
N ARG A 370 24.96 -22.27 -39.21
CA ARG A 370 25.58 -23.02 -40.33
C ARG A 370 27.09 -23.14 -40.19
N TYR A 371 27.75 -22.06 -39.74
CA TYR A 371 29.20 -22.01 -39.61
C TYR A 371 29.70 -22.23 -38.16
N ASN A 372 28.80 -22.59 -37.23
CA ASN A 372 29.11 -22.80 -35.81
C ASN A 372 29.84 -21.60 -35.16
N ILE A 373 29.36 -20.40 -35.47
CA ILE A 373 29.88 -19.14 -34.96
C ILE A 373 29.01 -18.73 -33.77
N LYS A 374 29.62 -18.49 -32.61
CA LYS A 374 28.94 -18.01 -31.41
C LYS A 374 29.11 -16.50 -31.30
N LYS A 375 28.18 -15.84 -30.59
CA LYS A 375 28.28 -14.39 -30.26
C LYS A 375 29.61 -14.06 -29.55
N VAL A 376 30.13 -14.98 -28.74
CA VAL A 376 31.43 -14.87 -28.05
C VAL A 376 32.60 -14.81 -29.03
N ASP A 377 32.50 -15.51 -30.18
CA ASP A 377 33.56 -15.48 -31.19
C ASP A 377 33.65 -14.09 -31.86
N ILE A 378 32.50 -13.44 -32.09
CA ILE A 378 32.44 -12.10 -32.71
C ILE A 378 32.90 -11.03 -31.71
N THR A 379 32.51 -11.13 -30.43
CA THR A 379 32.98 -10.22 -29.38
C THR A 379 34.49 -10.30 -29.18
N ALA A 380 35.07 -11.51 -29.17
CA ALA A 380 36.52 -11.70 -29.07
C ALA A 380 37.30 -11.14 -30.28
N LEU A 381 36.68 -11.04 -31.46
CA LEU A 381 37.28 -10.42 -32.65
C LEU A 381 37.12 -8.90 -32.68
N ASN A 382 36.07 -8.38 -32.02
CA ASN A 382 35.86 -6.95 -31.85
C ASN A 382 36.83 -6.35 -30.81
N ASP A 383 37.37 -7.17 -29.90
CA ASP A 383 38.29 -6.74 -28.85
C ASP A 383 39.77 -6.84 -29.31
N LEU A 384 40.48 -5.71 -29.34
CA LEU A 384 41.81 -5.61 -29.97
C LEU A 384 42.90 -6.49 -29.30
N LYS A 385 42.67 -6.95 -28.05
CA LYS A 385 43.65 -7.68 -27.23
C LYS A 385 43.63 -9.21 -27.40
N SER A 386 42.61 -9.81 -28.04
CA SER A 386 42.39 -11.27 -28.10
C SER A 386 42.65 -11.95 -29.46
N ASN A 387 43.22 -11.22 -30.43
CA ASN A 387 43.28 -11.64 -31.84
C ASN A 387 44.18 -12.85 -32.17
N GLN A 388 44.92 -13.45 -31.22
CA GLN A 388 45.93 -14.46 -31.53
C GLN A 388 45.41 -15.91 -31.72
N GLY A 389 44.11 -16.18 -31.54
CA GLY A 389 43.55 -17.55 -31.66
C GLY A 389 42.50 -17.79 -32.77
N TYR A 390 42.04 -16.75 -33.46
CA TYR A 390 40.78 -16.80 -34.24
C TYR A 390 40.93 -16.73 -35.78
N SER A 391 42.12 -16.94 -36.34
CA SER A 391 42.40 -16.68 -37.77
C SER A 391 41.43 -17.34 -38.76
N LYS A 392 41.09 -18.63 -38.56
CA LYS A 392 40.16 -19.36 -39.44
C LYS A 392 38.71 -18.90 -39.28
N LYS A 393 38.23 -18.68 -38.05
CA LYS A 393 36.86 -18.18 -37.79
C LYS A 393 36.72 -16.74 -38.28
N LYS A 394 37.74 -15.90 -38.12
CA LYS A 394 37.79 -14.53 -38.63
C LYS A 394 37.59 -14.50 -40.14
N GLN A 395 38.32 -15.31 -40.89
CA GLN A 395 38.18 -15.39 -42.35
C GLN A 395 36.76 -15.78 -42.78
N ILE A 396 36.14 -16.73 -42.08
CA ILE A 396 34.76 -17.13 -42.35
C ILE A 396 33.80 -15.99 -42.02
N ILE A 397 33.99 -15.32 -40.87
CA ILE A 397 33.14 -14.21 -40.46
C ILE A 397 33.25 -13.04 -41.45
N ASP A 398 34.46 -12.66 -41.85
CA ASP A 398 34.69 -11.58 -42.80
C ASP A 398 34.05 -11.90 -44.16
N LYS A 399 34.23 -13.14 -44.64
CA LYS A 399 33.64 -13.56 -45.90
C LYS A 399 32.11 -13.56 -45.87
N VAL A 400 31.51 -14.22 -44.87
CA VAL A 400 30.06 -14.43 -44.83
C VAL A 400 29.32 -13.16 -44.42
N PHE A 401 29.78 -12.46 -43.37
CA PHE A 401 29.04 -11.33 -42.82
C PHE A 401 29.45 -10.00 -43.44
N LEU A 402 30.74 -9.74 -43.64
CA LEU A 402 31.18 -8.43 -44.15
C LEU A 402 31.11 -8.37 -45.69
N ASN A 403 31.49 -9.45 -46.39
CA ASN A 403 31.51 -9.45 -47.85
C ASN A 403 30.19 -9.90 -48.47
N GLU A 404 29.65 -11.06 -48.08
CA GLU A 404 28.42 -11.61 -48.67
C GLU A 404 27.18 -10.83 -48.18
N LEU A 405 27.02 -10.66 -46.87
CA LEU A 405 25.90 -9.90 -46.28
C LEU A 405 26.12 -8.37 -46.23
N LYS A 406 27.29 -7.88 -46.70
CA LYS A 406 27.64 -6.45 -46.76
C LYS A 406 27.50 -5.71 -45.42
N LEU A 407 27.73 -6.39 -44.29
CA LEU A 407 27.68 -5.77 -42.98
C LEU A 407 28.93 -4.90 -42.74
N LYS A 408 28.75 -3.75 -42.08
CA LYS A 408 29.79 -2.72 -41.96
C LYS A 408 31.01 -3.15 -41.13
N ASN A 409 30.79 -3.83 -39.99
CA ASN A 409 31.86 -4.23 -39.06
C ASN A 409 31.33 -5.27 -38.05
N TYR A 410 32.19 -5.81 -37.17
CA TYR A 410 31.79 -6.79 -36.15
C TYR A 410 30.78 -6.25 -35.14
N SER A 411 30.87 -4.97 -34.77
CA SER A 411 29.89 -4.34 -33.87
C SER A 411 28.49 -4.27 -34.48
N HIS A 412 28.40 -4.12 -35.81
CA HIS A 412 27.15 -4.17 -36.56
C HIS A 412 26.55 -5.58 -36.55
N ILE A 413 27.39 -6.62 -36.63
CA ILE A 413 26.92 -8.02 -36.51
C ILE A 413 26.37 -8.27 -35.10
N LEU A 414 27.10 -7.85 -34.06
CA LEU A 414 26.63 -7.96 -32.67
C LEU A 414 25.31 -7.22 -32.45
N PHE A 415 25.19 -6.03 -33.04
CA PHE A 415 23.97 -5.25 -33.02
C PHE A 415 22.79 -5.98 -33.66
N ILE A 416 22.99 -6.56 -34.85
CA ILE A 416 21.93 -7.31 -35.57
C ILE A 416 21.41 -8.50 -34.74
N LEU A 417 22.29 -9.16 -33.99
CA LEU A 417 21.88 -10.26 -33.11
C LEU A 417 20.96 -9.82 -31.98
N ASP A 418 21.13 -8.59 -31.51
CA ASP A 418 20.33 -8.00 -30.44
C ASP A 418 19.18 -7.12 -30.98
N PHE A 419 19.09 -6.94 -32.31
CA PHE A 419 18.16 -6.00 -32.95
C PHE A 419 16.71 -6.29 -32.59
N GLU A 420 16.31 -7.56 -32.56
CA GLU A 420 14.95 -7.95 -32.21
C GLU A 420 14.57 -7.55 -30.77
N ASP A 421 15.49 -7.76 -29.82
CA ASP A 421 15.30 -7.39 -28.42
C ASP A 421 15.29 -5.88 -28.22
N ILE A 422 16.16 -5.16 -28.94
CA ILE A 422 16.22 -3.69 -28.95
C ILE A 422 14.91 -3.12 -29.46
N LEU A 423 14.45 -3.60 -30.62
CA LEU A 423 13.22 -3.14 -31.23
C LEU A 423 12.01 -3.45 -30.34
N ASN A 424 11.96 -4.63 -29.72
CA ASN A 424 10.92 -4.97 -28.76
C ASN A 424 10.87 -4.01 -27.56
N LYS A 425 12.03 -3.55 -27.06
CA LYS A 425 12.08 -2.56 -25.97
C LYS A 425 11.55 -1.20 -26.43
N ILE A 426 11.98 -0.73 -27.61
CA ILE A 426 11.52 0.56 -28.18
C ILE A 426 10.01 0.54 -28.41
N VAL A 427 9.48 -0.52 -29.03
CA VAL A 427 8.03 -0.69 -29.28
C VAL A 427 7.25 -0.66 -27.96
N LYS A 428 7.72 -1.40 -26.94
CA LYS A 428 7.06 -1.41 -25.63
C LYS A 428 7.07 -0.05 -24.97
N ASP A 429 8.17 0.68 -25.03
CA ASP A 429 8.25 2.02 -24.47
C ASP A 429 7.27 2.98 -25.13
N ILE A 430 7.18 2.97 -26.47
CA ILE A 430 6.20 3.79 -27.22
C ILE A 430 4.77 3.42 -26.83
N PHE A 431 4.45 2.12 -26.79
CA PHE A 431 3.12 1.66 -26.41
C PHE A 431 2.74 2.12 -25.00
N PHE A 432 3.64 1.94 -24.02
CA PHE A 432 3.38 2.35 -22.65
C PHE A 432 3.38 3.87 -22.48
N TYR A 433 4.15 4.61 -23.28
CA TYR A 433 4.10 6.06 -23.32
C TYR A 433 2.72 6.55 -23.78
N ILE A 434 2.22 6.02 -24.90
CA ILE A 434 0.87 6.36 -25.40
C ILE A 434 -0.18 5.96 -24.36
N LEU A 435 -0.06 4.77 -23.76
CA LEU A 435 -0.97 4.33 -22.70
C LEU A 435 -0.94 5.26 -21.49
N SER A 436 0.23 5.78 -21.11
CA SER A 436 0.42 6.68 -19.96
C SER A 436 -0.50 7.92 -20.03
N LYS A 437 -0.76 8.42 -21.25
CA LYS A 437 -1.63 9.57 -21.50
C LYS A 437 -3.09 9.28 -21.12
N PHE A 438 -3.57 8.06 -21.32
CA PHE A 438 -4.91 7.63 -20.90
C PHE A 438 -5.05 7.45 -19.38
N LEU A 439 -3.94 7.37 -18.65
CA LEU A 439 -3.92 7.06 -17.22
C LEU A 439 -3.82 8.30 -16.33
N ARG A 440 -3.80 9.52 -16.88
CA ARG A 440 -3.68 10.77 -16.11
C ARG A 440 -4.80 10.89 -15.08
N GLN A 441 -6.06 10.87 -15.51
CA GLN A 441 -7.18 10.96 -14.58
C GLN A 441 -7.29 9.77 -13.62
N LEU A 442 -6.97 8.56 -14.07
CA LEU A 442 -6.92 7.38 -13.21
C LEU A 442 -5.89 7.55 -12.09
N SER A 443 -4.71 8.05 -12.44
CA SER A 443 -3.61 8.28 -11.51
C SER A 443 -3.95 9.37 -10.50
N ARG A 444 -4.60 10.46 -10.92
CA ARG A 444 -5.12 11.49 -9.99
C ARG A 444 -6.09 10.91 -8.97
N ILE A 445 -6.99 10.02 -9.39
CA ILE A 445 -7.92 9.35 -8.47
C ILE A 445 -7.15 8.46 -7.49
N ILE A 446 -6.19 7.65 -7.96
CA ILE A 446 -5.36 6.81 -7.07
C ILE A 446 -4.58 7.68 -6.06
N GLU A 447 -4.00 8.79 -6.52
CA GLU A 447 -3.30 9.75 -5.66
C GLU A 447 -4.23 10.36 -4.61
N LEU A 448 -5.49 10.67 -4.94
CA LEU A 448 -6.48 11.12 -3.97
C LEU A 448 -6.76 10.07 -2.89
N TYR A 449 -6.88 8.79 -3.26
CA TYR A 449 -7.03 7.70 -2.29
C TYR A 449 -5.85 7.70 -1.31
N SER A 450 -4.62 7.73 -1.84
CA SER A 450 -3.39 7.74 -1.02
C SER A 450 -3.34 8.98 -0.12
N LYS A 451 -3.61 10.17 -0.66
CA LYS A 451 -3.52 11.45 0.06
C LYS A 451 -4.52 11.54 1.21
N VAL A 452 -5.79 11.16 0.98
CA VAL A 452 -6.81 11.16 2.05
C VAL A 452 -6.52 10.07 3.09
N SER A 453 -6.00 8.91 2.70
CA SER A 453 -5.55 7.89 3.65
C SER A 453 -4.35 8.32 4.49
N ASN A 454 -3.42 9.10 3.94
CA ASN A 454 -2.34 9.72 4.73
C ASN A 454 -2.88 10.78 5.70
N ASP A 455 -3.84 11.59 5.24
CA ASP A 455 -4.49 12.58 6.07
C ASP A 455 -5.17 11.91 7.27
N ARG A 456 -5.85 10.78 7.10
CA ARG A 456 -6.39 9.99 8.20
C ARG A 456 -5.37 9.70 9.30
N SER A 457 -4.18 9.24 8.93
CA SER A 457 -3.12 8.92 9.90
C SER A 457 -2.71 10.15 10.72
N LEU A 458 -2.63 11.31 10.06
CA LEU A 458 -2.34 12.60 10.72
C LEU A 458 -3.50 13.06 11.60
N LEU A 459 -4.74 12.94 11.14
CA LEU A 459 -5.94 13.29 11.90
C LEU A 459 -6.06 12.43 13.17
N LEU A 460 -5.87 11.12 13.06
CA LEU A 460 -5.88 10.22 14.21
C LEU A 460 -4.79 10.55 15.23
N LEU A 461 -3.61 10.96 14.77
CA LEU A 461 -2.54 11.44 15.66
C LEU A 461 -2.92 12.75 16.35
N ALA A 462 -3.58 13.67 15.64
CA ALA A 462 -4.07 14.92 16.19
C ALA A 462 -5.18 14.68 17.24
N LEU A 463 -6.15 13.81 16.94
CA LEU A 463 -7.20 13.40 17.89
C LEU A 463 -6.63 12.72 19.14
N LYS A 464 -5.63 11.84 18.98
CA LYS A 464 -4.92 11.26 20.13
C LYS A 464 -4.22 12.32 20.99
N LYS A 465 -3.69 13.37 20.37
CA LYS A 465 -3.07 14.49 21.10
C LYS A 465 -4.13 15.31 21.85
N ILE A 466 -5.32 15.49 21.29
CA ILE A 466 -6.45 16.15 21.94
C ILE A 466 -6.92 15.34 23.17
N ASP A 467 -7.04 14.02 23.04
CA ASP A 467 -7.53 13.16 24.13
C ASP A 467 -6.46 12.86 25.21
N GLY A 468 -5.17 12.85 24.83
CA GLY A 468 -4.07 12.35 25.65
C GLY A 468 -3.44 13.37 26.60
N THR A 469 -3.76 14.66 26.47
CA THR A 469 -3.25 15.72 27.34
C THR A 469 -4.28 16.04 28.41
N MET A 470 -4.09 15.51 29.63
CA MET A 470 -4.90 15.88 30.80
C MET A 470 -4.85 17.39 31.14
N ASP A 471 -3.92 18.14 30.54
CA ASP A 471 -3.67 19.57 30.76
C ASP A 471 -3.64 20.42 29.46
N SER A 472 -4.17 19.95 28.31
CA SER A 472 -4.23 20.84 27.15
C SER A 472 -5.32 21.89 27.35
N GLU A 473 -4.91 23.13 27.59
CA GLU A 473 -5.77 24.32 27.58
C GLU A 473 -6.70 24.28 26.36
N GLU A 474 -7.97 24.65 26.55
CA GLU A 474 -9.06 24.57 25.55
C GLU A 474 -8.68 25.18 24.19
N TRP A 475 -7.80 26.20 24.18
CA TRP A 475 -7.28 26.80 22.95
C TRP A 475 -6.42 25.85 22.10
N VAL A 476 -5.72 24.88 22.68
CA VAL A 476 -4.92 23.89 21.94
C VAL A 476 -5.84 22.95 21.16
N ARG A 477 -6.95 22.54 21.77
CA ARG A 477 -7.98 21.73 21.12
C ARG A 477 -8.60 22.48 19.94
N ILE A 478 -9.04 23.72 20.18
CA ILE A 478 -9.62 24.59 19.14
C ILE A 478 -8.62 24.78 17.99
N LYS A 479 -7.35 25.06 18.29
CA LYS A 479 -6.31 25.25 17.28
C LYS A 479 -6.05 23.99 16.45
N LEU A 480 -5.99 22.81 17.07
CA LEU A 480 -5.81 21.56 16.35
C LEU A 480 -7.01 21.25 15.46
N GLU A 481 -8.23 21.45 15.97
CA GLU A 481 -9.46 21.28 15.20
C GLU A 481 -9.50 22.21 13.97
N GLU A 482 -9.15 23.49 14.15
CA GLU A 482 -9.09 24.46 13.06
C GLU A 482 -8.05 24.06 12.00
N LEU A 483 -6.89 23.55 12.40
CA LEU A 483 -5.87 23.03 11.49
C LEU A 483 -6.35 21.80 10.71
N ILE A 484 -7.08 20.91 11.37
CA ILE A 484 -7.70 19.75 10.73
C ILE A 484 -8.72 20.21 9.68
N ILE A 485 -9.64 21.11 10.04
CA ILE A 485 -10.67 21.59 9.12
C ILE A 485 -10.04 22.34 7.94
N LYS A 486 -9.01 23.16 8.19
CA LYS A 486 -8.27 23.83 7.12
C LYS A 486 -7.66 22.82 6.14
N ARG A 487 -7.13 21.70 6.65
CA ARG A 487 -6.59 20.61 5.82
C ARG A 487 -7.69 19.89 5.05
N LEU A 488 -8.85 19.65 5.67
CA LEU A 488 -10.02 19.09 4.99
C LEU A 488 -10.54 20.01 3.88
N ASN A 489 -10.59 21.33 4.09
CA ASN A 489 -11.02 22.29 3.07
C ASN A 489 -10.11 22.23 1.84
N LYS A 490 -8.78 22.14 2.03
CA LYS A 490 -7.85 21.92 0.92
C LYS A 490 -8.14 20.62 0.16
N ARG A 491 -8.43 19.53 0.89
CA ARG A 491 -8.83 18.26 0.25
C ARG A 491 -10.17 18.36 -0.48
N GLN A 492 -11.13 19.11 0.04
CA GLN A 492 -12.39 19.40 -0.63
C GLN A 492 -12.15 20.16 -1.95
N GLU A 493 -11.28 21.17 -1.94
CA GLU A 493 -10.91 21.93 -3.14
C GLU A 493 -10.32 21.02 -4.22
N GLU A 494 -9.33 20.20 -3.87
CA GLU A 494 -8.72 19.22 -4.78
C GLU A 494 -9.74 18.22 -5.34
N LEU A 495 -10.57 17.64 -4.48
CA LEU A 495 -11.61 16.67 -4.87
C LEU A 495 -12.68 17.29 -5.77
N VAL A 496 -13.09 18.54 -5.51
CA VAL A 496 -14.05 19.26 -6.36
C VAL A 496 -13.53 19.40 -7.78
N ILE A 497 -12.24 19.73 -7.92
CA ILE A 497 -11.59 19.88 -9.23
C ILE A 497 -11.50 18.51 -9.91
N VAL A 498 -10.82 17.54 -9.29
CA VAL A 498 -10.52 16.24 -9.92
C VAL A 498 -11.77 15.43 -10.23
N LEU A 499 -12.81 15.47 -9.37
CA LEU A 499 -14.06 14.74 -9.59
C LEU A 499 -15.11 15.54 -10.37
N ASN A 500 -14.80 16.78 -10.77
CA ASN A 500 -15.75 17.72 -11.38
C ASN A 500 -17.06 17.85 -10.57
N ALA A 501 -16.92 18.01 -9.26
CA ALA A 501 -18.00 17.81 -8.28
C ALA A 501 -18.48 19.12 -7.63
N SER A 502 -18.46 20.22 -8.40
CA SER A 502 -18.78 21.60 -7.92
C SER A 502 -20.17 21.77 -7.28
N ASN A 503 -21.12 20.91 -7.63
CA ASN A 503 -22.48 20.88 -7.08
C ASN A 503 -22.80 19.56 -6.36
N GLN A 504 -21.79 18.78 -5.98
CA GLN A 504 -21.98 17.46 -5.38
C GLN A 504 -21.32 17.37 -4.00
N PRO A 505 -21.86 18.09 -2.99
CA PRO A 505 -21.23 18.20 -1.68
C PRO A 505 -21.06 16.85 -1.00
N PHE A 506 -22.05 15.96 -1.13
CA PHE A 506 -21.98 14.63 -0.53
C PHE A 506 -21.04 13.67 -1.26
N LEU A 507 -20.76 13.85 -2.55
CA LEU A 507 -19.75 13.02 -3.22
C LEU A 507 -18.36 13.33 -2.67
N VAL A 508 -17.99 14.61 -2.63
CA VAL A 508 -16.69 15.09 -2.15
C VAL A 508 -16.50 14.71 -0.68
N ASN A 509 -17.45 15.10 0.16
CA ASN A 509 -17.33 14.90 1.60
C ASN A 509 -17.59 13.45 2.02
N GLY A 510 -18.42 12.72 1.27
CA GLY A 510 -18.63 11.29 1.47
C GLY A 510 -17.39 10.48 1.13
N PHE A 511 -16.64 10.88 0.10
CA PHE A 511 -15.33 10.29 -0.20
C PHE A 511 -14.33 10.49 0.93
N ILE A 512 -14.21 11.72 1.45
CA ILE A 512 -13.36 12.02 2.60
C ILE A 512 -13.76 11.15 3.79
N LEU A 513 -15.04 11.19 4.18
CA LEU A 513 -15.55 10.44 5.33
C LEU A 513 -15.29 8.93 5.17
N ALA A 514 -15.63 8.36 4.01
CA ALA A 514 -15.43 6.94 3.71
C ALA A 514 -13.97 6.52 3.88
N ARG A 515 -13.01 7.34 3.44
CA ARG A 515 -11.58 7.04 3.58
C ARG A 515 -11.05 7.26 4.99
N LEU A 516 -11.59 8.23 5.74
CA LEU A 516 -11.25 8.43 7.15
C LEU A 516 -11.76 7.29 8.05
N THR A 517 -12.89 6.67 7.69
CA THR A 517 -13.55 5.63 8.49
C THR A 517 -13.37 4.21 7.94
N GLU A 518 -12.60 4.01 6.86
CA GLU A 518 -12.49 2.71 6.13
C GLU A 518 -13.84 2.15 5.65
N ASN A 519 -14.82 2.99 5.33
CA ASN A 519 -16.12 2.55 4.81
C ASN A 519 -16.17 2.68 3.28
N SER A 520 -17.20 2.13 2.65
CA SER A 520 -17.42 2.34 1.22
C SER A 520 -17.83 3.80 0.93
N LEU A 521 -17.58 4.29 -0.28
CA LEU A 521 -18.01 5.61 -0.72
C LEU A 521 -19.54 5.76 -0.62
N LYS A 522 -20.28 4.71 -0.97
CA LYS A 522 -21.74 4.67 -0.84
C LYS A 522 -22.17 4.86 0.61
N ASP A 523 -21.51 4.19 1.55
CA ASP A 523 -21.79 4.33 2.98
C ASP A 523 -21.42 5.72 3.48
N GLY A 524 -20.29 6.28 3.07
CA GLY A 524 -19.91 7.66 3.43
C GLY A 524 -20.93 8.69 2.93
N ILE A 525 -21.40 8.56 1.69
CA ILE A 525 -22.47 9.40 1.13
C ILE A 525 -23.77 9.20 1.91
N PHE A 526 -24.14 7.96 2.20
CA PHE A 526 -25.35 7.62 2.95
C PHE A 526 -25.34 8.24 4.34
N GLN A 527 -24.22 8.14 5.07
CA GLN A 527 -24.06 8.69 6.41
C GLN A 527 -24.25 10.21 6.42
N LEU A 528 -23.66 10.94 5.47
CA LEU A 528 -23.82 12.40 5.42
C LEU A 528 -25.24 12.85 5.03
N LYS A 529 -25.94 12.06 4.22
CA LYS A 529 -27.30 12.38 3.77
C LYS A 529 -28.36 12.10 4.83
N ASN A 530 -28.24 10.96 5.51
CA ASN A 530 -29.34 10.38 6.28
C ASN A 530 -29.13 10.43 7.78
N ASN A 531 -27.89 10.50 8.26
CA ASN A 531 -27.64 10.59 9.70
C ASN A 531 -27.67 12.04 10.15
N ASP A 532 -28.13 12.25 11.39
CA ASP A 532 -28.09 13.55 12.05
C ASP A 532 -26.70 14.17 11.98
N SER A 533 -26.66 15.47 11.69
CA SER A 533 -25.43 16.24 11.66
C SER A 533 -25.00 16.64 13.07
N MET A 534 -23.71 16.49 13.33
CA MET A 534 -23.07 16.94 14.55
C MET A 534 -23.00 18.48 14.64
N VAL A 535 -23.26 19.20 13.54
CA VAL A 535 -23.38 20.67 13.55
C VAL A 535 -24.61 21.11 14.36
N TYR A 536 -25.68 20.32 14.34
CA TYR A 536 -26.92 20.61 15.07
C TYR A 536 -27.00 19.87 16.41
N GLU A 537 -25.87 19.29 16.87
CA GLU A 537 -25.80 18.59 18.14
C GLU A 537 -26.29 19.51 19.28
N ASN A 538 -27.15 18.99 20.14
CA ASN A 538 -27.83 19.72 21.22
C ASN A 538 -28.82 20.81 20.79
N ILE A 539 -29.09 20.98 19.49
CA ILE A 539 -30.11 21.92 18.96
C ILE A 539 -31.31 21.14 18.44
N ALA A 540 -31.12 20.26 17.45
CA ALA A 540 -32.17 19.46 16.85
C ALA A 540 -31.59 18.26 16.06
N SER A 541 -32.34 17.16 15.99
CA SER A 541 -32.06 16.01 15.14
C SER A 541 -32.37 16.38 13.68
N LEU A 542 -31.37 16.95 12.99
CA LEU A 542 -31.47 17.44 11.61
C LEU A 542 -30.32 16.89 10.77
N THR A 543 -30.63 16.54 9.53
CA THR A 543 -29.65 16.16 8.52
C THR A 543 -29.11 17.38 7.76
N LEU A 544 -27.95 17.21 7.12
CA LEU A 544 -27.42 18.20 6.19
C LEU A 544 -28.27 18.23 4.91
N LYS A 545 -28.64 19.42 4.43
CA LYS A 545 -29.36 19.58 3.16
C LYS A 545 -28.37 19.86 2.04
N SER A 546 -28.35 19.04 0.99
CA SER A 546 -27.45 19.20 -0.16
C SER A 546 -27.53 20.59 -0.79
N ASP A 547 -28.74 21.15 -0.84
CA ASP A 547 -29.03 22.35 -1.63
C ASP A 547 -28.54 23.63 -0.93
N LEU A 548 -28.23 23.52 0.37
CA LEU A 548 -27.81 24.64 1.21
C LEU A 548 -26.31 24.66 1.47
N ILE A 549 -25.56 23.65 1.00
CA ILE A 549 -24.18 23.48 1.41
C ILE A 549 -23.26 23.29 0.21
N SER A 550 -22.22 24.14 0.16
CA SER A 550 -21.13 24.03 -0.80
C SER A 550 -20.31 22.76 -0.55
N PRO A 551 -19.79 22.08 -1.60
CA PRO A 551 -18.85 20.98 -1.43
C PRO A 551 -17.59 21.35 -0.65
N ILE A 552 -17.17 22.61 -0.77
CA ILE A 552 -16.11 23.21 0.06
C ILE A 552 -16.81 23.99 1.17
N SER A 553 -16.77 23.46 2.38
CA SER A 553 -17.51 24.01 3.51
C SER A 553 -16.88 23.65 4.84
N TYR A 554 -16.61 24.69 5.63
CA TYR A 554 -16.21 24.55 7.03
C TYR A 554 -17.21 23.71 7.83
N CYS A 555 -18.52 23.92 7.62
CA CYS A 555 -19.56 23.22 8.37
C CYS A 555 -19.52 21.70 8.13
N ILE A 556 -19.32 21.26 6.89
CA ILE A 556 -19.17 19.83 6.60
C ILE A 556 -17.83 19.30 7.11
N GLY A 557 -16.76 20.10 6.99
CA GLY A 557 -15.46 19.76 7.57
C GLY A 557 -15.57 19.47 9.06
N TYR A 558 -16.25 20.35 9.81
CA TYR A 558 -16.54 20.16 11.23
C TYR A 558 -17.40 18.92 11.49
N ASP A 559 -18.48 18.70 10.73
CA ASP A 559 -19.33 17.52 10.83
C ASP A 559 -18.53 16.21 10.68
N ILE A 560 -17.64 16.15 9.68
CA ILE A 560 -16.74 15.00 9.44
C ILE A 560 -15.83 14.77 10.65
N VAL A 561 -15.21 15.82 11.19
CA VAL A 561 -14.30 15.71 12.34
C VAL A 561 -15.04 15.16 13.55
N LYS A 562 -16.24 15.67 13.87
CA LYS A 562 -17.03 15.20 15.01
C LYS A 562 -17.53 13.78 14.83
N ARG A 563 -17.91 13.38 13.62
CA ARG A 563 -18.22 11.97 13.32
C ARG A 563 -17.01 11.07 13.54
N LEU A 564 -15.83 11.49 13.09
CA LEU A 564 -14.59 10.73 13.28
C LEU A 564 -14.22 10.62 14.78
N GLU A 565 -14.33 11.72 15.54
CA GLU A 565 -14.14 11.73 17.00
C GLU A 565 -15.05 10.70 17.68
N LYS A 566 -16.34 10.71 17.35
CA LYS A 566 -17.32 9.77 17.90
C LYS A 566 -16.99 8.33 17.56
N ILE A 567 -16.68 8.03 16.30
CA ILE A 567 -16.35 6.67 15.85
C ILE A 567 -15.08 6.15 16.56
N GLU A 568 -14.06 7.00 16.71
CA GLU A 568 -12.83 6.60 17.41
C GLU A 568 -13.05 6.44 18.92
N HIS A 569 -13.95 7.23 19.52
CA HIS A 569 -14.38 7.04 20.89
C HIS A 569 -15.07 5.69 21.09
N ASP A 570 -16.10 5.40 20.28
CA ASP A 570 -16.84 4.13 20.31
C ASP A 570 -15.89 2.93 20.10
N ARG A 571 -14.92 3.07 19.20
CA ARG A 571 -13.89 2.03 18.96
C ARG A 571 -12.98 1.79 20.17
N LYS A 572 -12.57 2.85 20.88
CA LYS A 572 -11.77 2.73 22.11
C LYS A 572 -12.57 2.04 23.22
N GLU A 573 -13.86 2.35 23.35
CA GLU A 573 -14.74 1.70 24.33
C GLU A 573 -14.90 0.20 24.03
N ASP A 574 -15.18 -0.18 22.78
CA ASP A 574 -15.30 -1.60 22.37
C ASP A 574 -14.02 -2.39 22.63
N VAL A 575 -12.85 -1.80 22.33
CA VAL A 575 -11.55 -2.42 22.64
C VAL A 575 -11.37 -2.62 24.16
N THR A 576 -11.76 -1.64 24.97
CA THR A 576 -11.67 -1.71 26.42
C THR A 576 -12.58 -2.81 26.97
N GLN A 577 -13.84 -2.88 26.50
CA GLN A 577 -14.79 -3.93 26.85
C GLN A 577 -14.28 -5.33 26.48
N LYS A 578 -13.66 -5.49 25.31
CA LYS A 578 -13.05 -6.75 24.86
C LYS A 578 -11.86 -7.17 25.73
N ILE A 579 -11.05 -6.21 26.20
CA ILE A 579 -9.95 -6.47 27.13
C ILE A 579 -10.50 -6.94 28.47
N GLU A 580 -11.48 -6.23 29.04
CA GLU A 580 -12.12 -6.60 30.31
C GLU A 580 -12.80 -7.98 30.24
N ALA A 581 -13.46 -8.30 29.13
CA ALA A 581 -14.08 -9.61 28.91
C ALA A 581 -13.03 -10.74 28.92
N LYS A 582 -11.90 -10.55 28.21
CA LYS A 582 -10.78 -11.50 28.21
C LYS A 582 -10.14 -11.65 29.59
N GLU A 583 -10.05 -10.58 30.37
CA GLU A 583 -9.56 -10.65 31.75
C GLU A 583 -10.51 -11.42 32.67
N LYS A 584 -11.83 -11.21 32.55
CA LYS A 584 -12.85 -11.98 33.28
C LYS A 584 -12.79 -13.47 32.90
N GLU A 585 -12.61 -13.81 31.63
CA GLU A 585 -12.41 -15.20 31.20
C GLU A 585 -11.15 -15.84 31.80
N LYS A 586 -10.02 -15.11 31.81
CA LYS A 586 -8.79 -15.57 32.46
C LYS A 586 -8.99 -15.81 33.96
N GLN A 587 -9.70 -14.92 34.65
CA GLN A 587 -10.02 -15.08 36.08
C GLN A 587 -10.90 -16.31 36.34
N VAL A 588 -11.90 -16.58 35.49
CA VAL A 588 -12.75 -17.78 35.58
C VAL A 588 -11.94 -19.06 35.33
N GLN A 589 -11.03 -19.06 34.34
CA GLN A 589 -10.14 -20.19 34.09
C GLN A 589 -9.17 -20.43 35.26
N ALA A 590 -8.59 -19.37 35.82
CA ALA A 590 -7.72 -19.46 37.00
C ALA A 590 -8.48 -20.05 38.20
N LYS A 591 -9.75 -19.65 38.41
CA LYS A 591 -10.60 -20.20 39.47
C LYS A 591 -10.90 -21.70 39.26
N LYS A 592 -11.21 -22.12 38.02
CA LYS A 592 -11.41 -23.55 37.68
C LYS A 592 -10.14 -24.39 37.85
N ILE A 593 -8.96 -23.84 37.55
CA ILE A 593 -7.68 -24.51 37.79
C ILE A 593 -7.46 -24.67 39.30
N ARG A 594 -7.77 -23.64 40.08
CA ARG A 594 -7.67 -23.66 41.55
C ARG A 594 -8.58 -24.72 42.17
N GLU A 595 -9.84 -24.81 41.75
CA GLU A 595 -10.80 -25.84 42.20
C GLU A 595 -10.33 -27.27 41.88
N LYS A 596 -9.68 -27.49 40.73
CA LYS A 596 -9.07 -28.78 40.38
C LYS A 596 -7.84 -29.12 41.24
N GLN A 597 -7.08 -28.13 41.67
CA GLN A 597 -5.93 -28.32 42.56
C GLN A 597 -6.36 -28.75 43.98
N GLU A 598 -7.49 -28.24 44.50
CA GLU A 598 -8.00 -28.62 45.83
C GLU A 598 -8.28 -30.13 45.91
N LEU A 599 -8.96 -30.68 44.89
CA LEU A 599 -9.26 -32.12 44.74
C LEU A 599 -8.00 -32.99 44.59
N SER A 600 -6.91 -32.44 44.05
CA SER A 600 -5.65 -33.17 43.82
C SER A 600 -4.88 -33.45 45.13
N THR A 601 -4.91 -32.51 46.09
CA THR A 601 -4.05 -32.56 47.30
C THR A 601 -4.36 -33.74 48.23
N LEU A 602 -5.63 -34.10 48.42
CA LEU A 602 -6.05 -35.21 49.30
C LEU A 602 -5.93 -36.59 48.64
N ASN A 603 -5.99 -36.66 47.30
CA ASN A 603 -5.95 -37.91 46.55
C ASN A 603 -4.63 -38.69 46.73
N TRP A 604 -3.50 -37.98 46.82
CA TRP A 604 -2.20 -38.63 46.98
C TRP A 604 -2.09 -39.35 48.33
N ILE A 605 -2.45 -38.68 49.43
CA ILE A 605 -2.34 -39.25 50.77
C ILE A 605 -3.30 -40.43 50.95
N GLU A 606 -4.51 -40.35 50.40
CA GLU A 606 -5.47 -41.46 50.36
C GLU A 606 -4.90 -42.68 49.62
N ARG A 607 -4.34 -42.48 48.43
CA ARG A 607 -3.69 -43.56 47.66
C ARG A 607 -2.50 -44.16 48.43
N ARG A 608 -1.68 -43.35 49.08
CA ARG A 608 -0.51 -43.83 49.85
C ARG A 608 -0.94 -44.69 51.03
N ILE A 609 -1.89 -44.21 51.85
CA ILE A 609 -2.44 -44.95 53.00
C ILE A 609 -3.08 -46.27 52.53
N THR A 610 -3.89 -46.21 51.47
CA THR A 610 -4.59 -47.38 50.91
C THR A 610 -3.59 -48.41 50.38
N SER A 611 -2.60 -47.98 49.58
CA SER A 611 -1.55 -48.85 49.07
C SER A 611 -0.74 -49.48 50.20
N SER A 612 -0.40 -48.73 51.25
CA SER A 612 0.36 -49.27 52.38
C SER A 612 -0.45 -50.29 53.19
N LEU A 613 -1.72 -50.02 53.51
CA LEU A 613 -2.52 -50.87 54.40
C LEU A 613 -3.26 -52.03 53.72
N MET A 614 -3.52 -51.96 52.40
CA MET A 614 -4.11 -53.07 51.63
C MET A 614 -3.08 -54.08 51.14
N ARG A 615 -1.89 -53.61 50.70
CA ARG A 615 -0.86 -54.48 50.10
C ARG A 615 -0.12 -55.37 51.11
N ILE A 616 -0.36 -55.21 52.42
CA ILE A 616 0.17 -56.09 53.49
C ILE A 616 -0.17 -57.57 53.25
N ASN A 617 -1.28 -57.85 52.54
CA ASN A 617 -1.75 -59.21 52.29
C ASN A 617 -1.30 -59.79 50.93
N SER A 618 -0.58 -59.02 50.11
CA SER A 618 -0.14 -59.48 48.79
C SER A 618 1.16 -60.30 48.89
N PRO A 619 1.23 -61.50 48.27
CA PRO A 619 2.44 -62.32 48.29
C PRO A 619 3.60 -61.65 47.52
N GLY A 620 4.83 -61.72 48.05
CA GLY A 620 6.05 -61.25 47.39
C GLY A 620 6.44 -59.78 47.59
N ILE A 621 5.71 -59.01 48.42
CA ILE A 621 6.03 -57.61 48.70
C ILE A 621 7.04 -57.49 49.85
N ASN A 622 8.10 -56.71 49.65
CA ASN A 622 9.03 -56.35 50.72
C ASN A 622 8.33 -55.41 51.73
N PRO A 623 8.15 -55.81 53.00
CA PRO A 623 7.47 -55.01 54.01
C PRO A 623 8.06 -53.60 54.19
N ASN A 624 9.37 -53.44 53.99
CA ASN A 624 10.06 -52.16 54.15
C ASN A 624 9.58 -51.10 53.15
N GLN A 625 9.01 -51.49 52.00
CA GLN A 625 8.48 -50.56 51.00
C GLN A 625 7.10 -49.97 51.38
N LEU A 626 6.40 -50.60 52.33
CA LEU A 626 5.08 -50.15 52.78
C LEU A 626 5.17 -49.08 53.88
N TYR A 627 6.26 -49.10 54.66
CA TYR A 627 6.55 -48.08 55.67
C TYR A 627 6.82 -46.71 55.05
N TRP A 628 6.55 -45.67 55.83
CA TRP A 628 6.71 -44.28 55.46
C TRP A 628 8.17 -43.93 55.19
N GLN A 629 8.45 -43.45 53.98
CA GLN A 629 9.81 -43.11 53.54
C GLN A 629 10.06 -41.60 53.58
N GLU A 630 11.31 -41.20 53.42
CA GLU A 630 11.70 -39.79 53.32
C GLU A 630 11.02 -39.09 52.12
N LYS A 631 10.90 -39.79 50.98
CA LYS A 631 10.18 -39.32 49.79
C LYS A 631 8.69 -39.07 50.08
N ASP A 632 8.07 -39.90 50.92
CA ASP A 632 6.67 -39.73 51.32
C ASP A 632 6.50 -38.49 52.20
N SER A 633 7.45 -38.26 53.12
CA SER A 633 7.46 -37.06 53.96
C SER A 633 7.55 -35.79 53.12
N LYS A 634 8.43 -35.75 52.11
CA LYS A 634 8.56 -34.59 51.21
C LYS A 634 7.28 -34.36 50.40
N THR A 635 6.73 -35.41 49.80
CA THR A 635 5.51 -35.32 48.98
C THR A 635 4.29 -34.93 49.82
N ALA A 636 4.15 -35.48 51.03
CA ALA A 636 3.10 -35.11 51.97
C ALA A 636 3.23 -33.65 52.44
N THR A 637 4.46 -33.20 52.71
CA THR A 637 4.73 -31.80 53.10
C THR A 637 4.25 -30.83 52.02
N GLU A 638 4.59 -31.10 50.76
CA GLU A 638 4.16 -30.28 49.62
C GLU A 638 2.64 -30.27 49.46
N ASN A 639 1.97 -31.43 49.61
CA ASN A 639 0.51 -31.50 49.53
C ASN A 639 -0.21 -30.80 50.70
N ILE A 640 0.29 -30.92 51.94
CA ILE A 640 -0.30 -30.23 53.10
C ILE A 640 -0.10 -28.72 52.94
N LYS A 641 1.07 -28.28 52.48
CA LYS A 641 1.36 -26.87 52.20
C LYS A 641 0.39 -26.31 51.15
N LEU A 642 0.28 -26.98 49.99
CA LEU A 642 -0.66 -26.59 48.95
C LEU A 642 -2.12 -26.59 49.45
N HIS A 643 -2.49 -27.53 50.32
CA HIS A 643 -3.82 -27.57 50.93
C HIS A 643 -4.05 -26.42 51.95
N SER A 644 -3.00 -25.92 52.59
CA SER A 644 -3.09 -24.77 53.50
C SER A 644 -3.24 -23.41 52.78
N GLU A 645 -3.06 -23.38 51.46
CA GLU A 645 -3.24 -22.21 50.58
C GLU A 645 -4.68 -22.08 50.04
N LEU A 646 -5.56 -23.01 50.42
CA LEU A 646 -6.98 -22.97 50.06
C LEU A 646 -7.74 -21.86 50.83
N LYS A 647 -8.99 -21.59 50.44
CA LYS A 647 -9.76 -20.50 51.04
C LYS A 647 -10.24 -20.89 52.46
N GLY A 648 -9.60 -20.34 53.48
CA GLY A 648 -9.93 -20.59 54.88
C GLY A 648 -8.79 -20.19 55.80
N ASP A 649 -8.92 -20.50 57.08
CA ASP A 649 -7.81 -20.37 58.03
C ASP A 649 -6.77 -21.47 57.74
N SER A 650 -5.52 -21.09 57.48
CA SER A 650 -4.47 -22.05 57.07
C SER A 650 -4.21 -23.12 58.13
N ILE A 651 -4.38 -22.82 59.42
CA ILE A 651 -4.20 -23.80 60.50
C ILE A 651 -5.37 -24.79 60.49
N ASP A 652 -6.60 -24.30 60.31
CA ASP A 652 -7.77 -25.18 60.18
C ASP A 652 -7.67 -26.09 58.95
N LEU A 653 -7.16 -25.60 57.82
CA LEU A 653 -6.96 -26.41 56.61
C LEU A 653 -5.89 -27.49 56.82
N ILE A 654 -4.80 -27.19 57.52
CA ILE A 654 -3.81 -28.20 57.91
C ILE A 654 -4.44 -29.24 58.86
N CYS A 655 -5.30 -28.81 59.80
CA CYS A 655 -6.05 -29.72 60.67
C CYS A 655 -6.98 -30.64 59.85
N GLN A 656 -7.66 -30.10 58.83
CA GLN A 656 -8.53 -30.88 57.95
C GLN A 656 -7.74 -31.96 57.19
N PHE A 657 -6.60 -31.60 56.59
CA PHE A 657 -5.75 -32.57 55.89
C PHE A 657 -5.26 -33.67 56.84
N PHE A 658 -4.80 -33.29 58.05
CA PHE A 658 -4.34 -34.26 59.03
C PHE A 658 -5.48 -35.17 59.50
N ASN A 659 -6.65 -34.61 59.79
CA ASN A 659 -7.82 -35.38 60.19
C ASN A 659 -8.26 -36.36 59.09
N PHE A 660 -8.26 -35.93 57.82
CA PHE A 660 -8.57 -36.81 56.69
C PHE A 660 -7.61 -38.00 56.62
N ALA A 661 -6.30 -37.77 56.76
CA ALA A 661 -5.32 -38.84 56.76
C ALA A 661 -5.55 -39.81 57.94
N VAL A 662 -5.85 -39.30 59.13
CA VAL A 662 -6.11 -40.12 60.32
C VAL A 662 -7.38 -40.95 60.17
N GLU A 663 -8.48 -40.36 59.71
CA GLU A 663 -9.75 -41.07 59.47
C GLU A 663 -9.59 -42.16 58.39
N LYS A 664 -8.80 -41.90 57.34
CA LYS A 664 -8.48 -42.93 56.34
C LYS A 664 -7.64 -44.07 56.91
N ILE A 665 -6.68 -43.80 57.80
CA ILE A 665 -5.95 -44.88 58.50
C ILE A 665 -6.91 -45.68 59.38
N LYS A 666 -7.78 -44.99 60.12
CA LYS A 666 -8.79 -45.58 61.02
C LYS A 666 -9.76 -46.49 60.29
N SER A 667 -10.20 -46.13 59.08
CA SER A 667 -11.09 -46.98 58.28
C SER A 667 -10.48 -48.34 57.93
N PHE A 668 -9.14 -48.46 57.91
CA PHE A 668 -8.44 -49.70 57.60
C PHE A 668 -8.02 -50.53 58.82
N ASP A 669 -7.88 -49.93 60.01
CA ASP A 669 -7.71 -50.65 61.30
C ASP A 669 -8.53 -49.96 62.41
N PRO A 670 -9.83 -50.28 62.55
CA PRO A 670 -10.72 -49.60 63.50
C PRO A 670 -10.32 -49.76 64.97
N LYS A 671 -9.45 -50.74 65.28
CA LYS A 671 -9.01 -51.05 66.66
C LYS A 671 -7.75 -50.27 67.08
N ILE A 672 -7.13 -49.49 66.18
CA ILE A 672 -5.94 -48.70 66.53
C ILE A 672 -6.35 -47.42 67.26
N ASN A 673 -5.67 -47.12 68.37
CA ASN A 673 -5.87 -45.88 69.10
C ASN A 673 -5.20 -44.72 68.32
N LEU A 674 -6.02 -43.89 67.68
CA LEU A 674 -5.61 -42.73 66.89
C LEU A 674 -6.12 -41.44 67.56
N PRO A 675 -5.45 -40.30 67.35
CA PRO A 675 -5.84 -39.03 67.97
C PRO A 675 -7.26 -38.60 67.53
N THR A 676 -8.04 -38.07 68.46
CA THR A 676 -9.35 -37.47 68.17
C THR A 676 -9.19 -36.13 67.46
N VAL A 677 -10.27 -35.61 66.87
CA VAL A 677 -10.28 -34.30 66.19
C VAL A 677 -9.76 -33.18 67.10
N GLU A 678 -10.13 -33.20 68.39
CA GLU A 678 -9.68 -32.22 69.38
C GLU A 678 -8.18 -32.35 69.67
N ASN A 679 -7.65 -33.58 69.70
CA ASN A 679 -6.22 -33.82 69.88
C ASN A 679 -5.43 -33.38 68.65
N ILE A 680 -5.93 -33.65 67.43
CA ILE A 680 -5.33 -33.18 66.18
C ILE A 680 -5.25 -31.66 66.16
N ARG A 681 -6.35 -30.97 66.50
CA ARG A 681 -6.37 -29.50 66.52
C ARG A 681 -5.40 -28.93 67.55
N ARG A 682 -5.32 -29.54 68.74
CA ARG A 682 -4.35 -29.16 69.79
C ARG A 682 -2.92 -29.35 69.29
N GLU A 683 -2.61 -30.50 68.70
CA GLU A 683 -1.27 -30.81 68.20
C GLU A 683 -0.83 -29.88 67.07
N VAL A 684 -1.72 -29.57 66.12
CA VAL A 684 -1.43 -28.64 65.03
C VAL A 684 -1.25 -27.22 65.60
N SER A 685 -2.06 -26.83 66.59
CA SER A 685 -1.94 -25.52 67.25
C SER A 685 -0.64 -25.39 68.03
N GLU A 686 -0.20 -26.42 68.75
CA GLU A 686 1.08 -26.45 69.45
C GLU A 686 2.28 -26.38 68.49
N ILE A 687 2.24 -27.14 67.39
CA ILE A 687 3.28 -27.08 66.34
C ILE A 687 3.32 -25.69 65.72
N SER A 688 2.15 -25.12 65.40
CA SER A 688 2.04 -23.79 64.81
C SER A 688 2.56 -22.72 65.76
N ALA A 689 2.21 -22.79 67.05
CA ALA A 689 2.70 -21.87 68.07
C ALA A 689 4.23 -21.96 68.24
N ASN A 690 4.80 -23.17 68.20
CA ASN A 690 6.26 -23.39 68.28
C ASN A 690 7.02 -22.89 67.05
N VAL A 691 6.42 -22.93 65.87
CA VAL A 691 7.03 -22.38 64.64
C VAL A 691 6.90 -20.85 64.63
N LEU A 692 5.73 -20.33 65.01
CA LEU A 692 5.47 -18.89 65.07
C LEU A 692 6.26 -18.18 66.18
N SER A 693 6.54 -18.85 67.30
CA SER A 693 7.39 -18.29 68.37
C SER A 693 8.84 -18.08 67.95
N LYS A 694 9.31 -18.74 66.88
CA LYS A 694 10.63 -18.43 66.29
C LYS A 694 10.67 -17.07 65.61
N ARG A 695 9.52 -16.53 65.23
CA ARG A 695 9.37 -15.22 64.57
C ARG A 695 9.10 -14.10 65.56
N VAL A 696 8.44 -14.37 66.68
CA VAL A 696 8.04 -13.34 67.66
C VAL A 696 8.51 -13.75 69.06
N ASN A 697 9.39 -12.94 69.68
CA ASN A 697 9.92 -13.14 71.04
C ASN A 697 8.86 -12.98 72.18
N ASP A 698 7.56 -12.89 71.86
CA ASP A 698 6.48 -12.78 72.84
C ASP A 698 5.24 -13.61 72.41
N PRO A 699 4.84 -14.65 73.16
CA PRO A 699 3.72 -15.53 72.82
C PRO A 699 2.33 -14.87 72.91
N LYS A 700 2.23 -13.61 73.37
CA LYS A 700 0.94 -12.92 73.56
C LYS A 700 0.38 -12.19 72.32
N SER A 701 1.13 -12.07 71.21
CA SER A 701 0.64 -11.41 69.98
C SER A 701 -0.14 -12.33 69.01
N LEU A 702 -0.41 -13.58 69.39
CA LEU A 702 -1.02 -14.61 68.54
C LEU A 702 -2.56 -14.54 68.44
N LYS A 703 -3.20 -13.51 69.02
CA LYS A 703 -4.67 -13.39 69.06
C LYS A 703 -5.31 -12.79 67.80
N ASP A 704 -4.51 -12.17 66.93
CA ASP A 704 -4.97 -11.72 65.61
C ASP A 704 -4.37 -12.66 64.57
N LYS A 705 -5.26 -13.39 63.85
CA LYS A 705 -4.94 -14.44 62.88
C LYS A 705 -3.72 -14.07 62.00
N PRO A 706 -2.53 -14.69 62.20
CA PRO A 706 -1.42 -14.41 61.32
C PRO A 706 -1.58 -15.24 60.05
N ASP A 707 -1.65 -14.58 58.90
CA ASP A 707 -1.38 -15.24 57.62
C ASP A 707 -0.01 -15.92 57.72
N LEU A 708 0.00 -17.26 57.73
CA LEU A 708 1.24 -18.04 57.77
C LEU A 708 2.08 -17.71 56.54
N LEU A 709 3.35 -17.35 56.73
CA LEU A 709 4.30 -17.19 55.63
C LEU A 709 4.63 -18.53 54.99
N ASP A 710 5.11 -18.49 53.75
CA ASP A 710 5.39 -19.68 52.95
C ASP A 710 6.35 -20.67 53.64
N GLY A 711 7.40 -20.14 54.30
CA GLY A 711 8.35 -20.94 55.08
C GLY A 711 7.76 -21.56 56.35
N GLU A 712 6.85 -20.85 57.02
CA GLU A 712 6.16 -21.33 58.22
C GLU A 712 5.18 -22.46 57.86
N ARG A 713 4.43 -22.30 56.76
CA ARG A 713 3.53 -23.34 56.22
C ARG A 713 4.31 -24.60 55.89
N TYR A 714 5.46 -24.46 55.25
CA TYR A 714 6.32 -25.59 54.92
C TYR A 714 6.82 -26.32 56.18
N GLU A 715 7.30 -25.59 57.19
CA GLU A 715 7.81 -26.18 58.42
C GLU A 715 6.71 -26.90 59.24
N ILE A 716 5.54 -26.26 59.38
CA ILE A 716 4.37 -26.87 60.04
C ILE A 716 3.94 -28.13 59.27
N SER A 717 3.83 -28.02 57.94
CA SER A 717 3.45 -29.13 57.06
C SER A 717 4.43 -30.29 57.15
N SER A 718 5.73 -30.03 57.26
CA SER A 718 6.76 -31.06 57.41
C SER A 718 6.63 -31.83 58.72
N ASN A 719 6.35 -31.12 59.81
CA ASN A 719 6.13 -31.74 61.12
C ASN A 719 4.86 -32.59 61.14
N ILE A 720 3.78 -32.12 60.50
CA ILE A 720 2.53 -32.87 60.36
C ILE A 720 2.71 -34.10 59.46
N ALA A 721 3.41 -33.97 58.33
CA ALA A 721 3.72 -35.09 57.44
C ALA A 721 4.44 -36.22 58.17
N LYS A 722 5.43 -35.90 59.00
CA LYS A 722 6.16 -36.88 59.82
C LYS A 722 5.24 -37.57 60.84
N LYS A 723 4.30 -36.83 61.44
CA LYS A 723 3.32 -37.39 62.38
C LYS A 723 2.36 -38.36 61.68
N ILE A 724 1.83 -37.97 60.52
CA ILE A 724 0.99 -38.85 59.68
C ILE A 724 1.73 -40.15 59.35
N GLY A 725 3.00 -40.04 58.92
CA GLY A 725 3.85 -41.19 58.64
C GLY A 725 3.99 -42.15 59.84
N LYS A 726 4.29 -41.61 61.03
CA LYS A 726 4.38 -42.42 62.26
C LYS A 726 3.07 -43.13 62.61
N LEU A 727 1.92 -42.48 62.42
CA LEU A 727 0.61 -43.09 62.65
C LEU A 727 0.33 -44.21 61.65
N LEU A 728 0.67 -43.99 60.37
CA LEU A 728 0.54 -45.01 59.33
C LEU A 728 1.46 -46.21 59.61
N ASP A 729 2.71 -45.98 59.99
CA ASP A 729 3.67 -47.03 60.33
C ASP A 729 3.23 -47.84 61.56
N LYS A 730 2.65 -47.18 62.57
CA LYS A 730 2.06 -47.85 63.73
C LYS A 730 0.87 -48.72 63.34
N ALA A 731 0.03 -48.25 62.40
CA ALA A 731 -1.09 -49.03 61.85
C ALA A 731 -0.61 -50.23 61.02
N LEU A 732 0.41 -50.04 60.20
CA LEU A 732 1.09 -51.11 59.46
C LEU A 732 1.65 -52.17 60.41
N TYR A 733 2.41 -51.75 61.43
CA TYR A 733 2.99 -52.65 62.42
C TYR A 733 1.94 -53.42 63.23
N SER A 734 0.86 -52.75 63.66
CA SER A 734 -0.31 -53.37 64.30
C SER A 734 -0.91 -54.48 63.42
N LYS A 735 -1.08 -54.23 62.12
CA LYS A 735 -1.56 -55.23 61.16
C LYS A 735 -0.56 -56.36 60.94
N PHE A 736 0.74 -56.08 60.87
CA PHE A 736 1.78 -57.11 60.76
C PHE A 736 1.82 -58.02 61.99
N LYS A 737 1.61 -57.48 63.20
CA LYS A 737 1.64 -58.24 64.47
C LYS A 737 0.36 -59.06 64.73
N LYS A 738 -0.76 -58.71 64.07
CA LYS A 738 -2.04 -59.45 64.14
C LYS A 738 -2.12 -60.59 63.12
N LYS A 739 -1.21 -60.65 62.15
CA LYS A 739 -0.87 -61.87 61.39
C LYS A 739 0.02 -62.74 62.26
#